data_AF-A0A4Q4SA68-F1
#
_entry.id   AF-A0A4Q4SA68-F1
#
_cell.length_a   1.000
_cell.length_b   1.000
_cell.length_c   1.000
_cell.angle_alpha   90.00
_cell.angle_beta   90.00
_cell.angle_gamma   90.00
#
_symmetry.space_group_name_H-M   'P 1'
#
loop_
_entity.id
_entity.type
_entity.pdbx_description
1 polymer ?
#
loop_
_entity_poly.entity_id
_entity_poly.type
_entity_poly.pdbx_seq_one_letter_code
_entity_poly.pdbx_strand_id
1 'polypeptide(L)'
;MDDSMIQRLMETVQLINTNLDTSPASWRDQLPAIRNTIVSFEITDSVPEEERRNWQLPLISVFQRVAFADADNGVIQDLADWCLRQLVTLLQIYPDNVDILTLIGRNWLLRAQKALSSIARTERNSFSSDTSNFRLLSSTTRGLVEAEQRLHQAVYIEARGLLLPATDYLQRAVYVATEQGIVTGHLLSMAAEAFTSLGNITSVMANGRYFQQAIAYLRAARDTPNYFLSPHLEQYLDGYGPLYDDVVTAHLGAFPEVPLSSQTSPTAAHRRDVTSEHPSSRPDEVATVRPNQTPRPSTDYLRNNQRNLSSSRRITHNTRYTMAASALDQERQLAIDPIVGTSVQHNTQVVSNIRSLTASLFGVAAGTLGLESYAGFIFYLLGSLVVSVLLFALKTDGKPGAYFYRPLVLEARLNQANVLKKVVDAIKDLVQDCNFDCNDSGIALQAMDNSHVALVSMMLKSEAFSPFRCDRNIALGINLGSLTKVLRAAGSDDILTIKAEDAPDVVNLVFETKSAARISEYDIKLMDIDQEHLGIPETDYAATITLPAAEFQRICRDLGALSESVSIECTKEGVKFACSGDIGSGSVILKQDPSLEKESEAVLIEMNEPVSLTFSLKYLTNFCKASGLSDSVKLCLSSEVPLLVEYALQDQSYLRFYLAPKIGDEE
;
A
#
# COMPACT_ATOMS: atom_id res chain seq x y z
N MET A 1 38.19 -10.47 35.85
CA MET A 1 38.01 -11.94 35.91
C MET A 1 39.40 -12.52 35.90
N ASP A 2 39.74 -13.47 36.77
CA ASP A 2 41.11 -14.00 36.83
C ASP A 2 41.44 -14.81 35.57
N ASP A 3 42.61 -14.63 34.97
CA ASP A 3 43.01 -15.30 33.70
C ASP A 3 42.89 -16.83 33.76
N SER A 4 43.12 -17.41 34.94
CA SER A 4 42.97 -18.85 35.18
C SER A 4 41.51 -19.34 35.07
N MET A 5 40.53 -18.48 35.38
CA MET A 5 39.11 -18.78 35.26
C MET A 5 38.66 -18.71 33.80
N ILE A 6 39.19 -17.74 33.04
CA ILE A 6 38.93 -17.60 31.60
C ILE A 6 39.48 -18.82 30.83
N GLN A 7 40.69 -19.28 31.18
CA GLN A 7 41.27 -20.49 30.56
C GLN A 7 40.40 -21.73 30.77
N ARG A 8 39.95 -22.00 32.00
CA ARG A 8 39.06 -23.14 32.30
C ARG A 8 37.73 -23.06 31.56
N LEU A 9 37.17 -21.85 31.44
CA LEU A 9 35.94 -21.61 30.70
C LEU A 9 36.15 -21.92 29.21
N MET A 10 37.25 -21.45 28.63
CA MET A 10 37.57 -21.71 27.22
C MET A 10 37.88 -23.19 26.93
N GLU A 11 38.57 -23.89 27.83
CA GLU A 11 38.76 -25.36 27.73
C GLU A 11 37.41 -26.09 27.73
N THR A 12 36.48 -25.66 28.58
CA THR A 12 35.13 -26.23 28.66
C THR A 12 34.35 -25.97 27.36
N VAL A 13 34.42 -24.75 26.83
CA VAL A 13 33.78 -24.38 25.56
C VAL A 13 34.34 -25.18 24.38
N GLN A 14 35.67 -25.36 24.34
CA GLN A 14 36.33 -26.17 23.31
C GLN A 14 35.90 -27.63 23.40
N LEU A 15 35.83 -28.20 24.61
CA LEU A 15 35.33 -29.55 24.83
C LEU A 15 33.88 -29.71 24.31
N ILE A 16 32.99 -28.77 24.66
CA ILE A 16 31.61 -28.75 24.15
C ILE A 16 31.61 -28.70 22.62
N ASN A 17 32.43 -27.85 22.01
CA ASN A 17 32.51 -27.72 20.56
C ASN A 17 32.96 -29.04 19.88
N THR A 18 34.00 -29.68 20.41
CA THR A 18 34.47 -30.99 19.88
C THR A 18 33.44 -32.11 20.06
N ASN A 19 32.68 -32.10 21.14
CA ASN A 19 31.61 -33.08 21.37
C ASN A 19 30.44 -32.88 20.40
N LEU A 20 30.10 -31.63 20.08
CA LEU A 20 29.08 -31.30 19.08
C LEU A 20 29.50 -31.72 17.66
N ASP A 21 30.78 -31.58 17.32
CA ASP A 21 31.31 -31.98 16.02
C ASP A 21 31.36 -33.51 15.86
N THR A 22 31.67 -34.25 16.93
CA THR A 22 31.74 -35.72 16.92
C THR A 22 30.38 -36.40 17.05
N SER A 23 29.46 -35.81 17.82
CA SER A 23 28.15 -36.39 18.11
C SER A 23 27.07 -35.29 18.20
N PRO A 24 26.51 -34.84 17.07
CA PRO A 24 25.55 -33.72 17.05
C PRO A 24 24.31 -33.95 17.91
N ALA A 25 23.91 -35.20 18.15
CA ALA A 25 22.73 -35.55 18.96
C ALA A 25 22.94 -35.42 20.48
N SER A 26 24.18 -35.28 20.95
CA SER A 26 24.52 -35.19 22.39
C SER A 26 24.37 -33.78 22.98
N TRP A 27 23.86 -32.82 22.21
CA TRP A 27 23.71 -31.42 22.63
C TRP A 27 22.91 -31.25 23.93
N ARG A 28 21.95 -32.16 24.22
CA ARG A 28 21.12 -32.14 25.43
C ARG A 28 21.94 -32.32 26.71
N ASP A 29 23.00 -33.12 26.65
CA ASP A 29 23.85 -33.44 27.81
C ASP A 29 24.73 -32.24 28.20
N GLN A 30 24.93 -31.29 27.27
CA GLN A 30 25.73 -30.08 27.50
C GLN A 30 24.92 -28.92 28.12
N LEU A 31 23.57 -29.01 28.13
CA LEU A 31 22.70 -27.92 28.61
C LEU A 31 22.93 -27.53 30.08
N PRO A 32 23.11 -28.47 31.04
CA PRO A 32 23.31 -28.08 32.44
C PRO A 32 24.61 -27.27 32.64
N ALA A 33 25.69 -27.65 31.95
CA ALA A 33 26.96 -26.94 32.01
C ALA A 33 26.85 -25.52 31.43
N ILE A 34 26.14 -25.38 30.31
CA ILE A 34 25.90 -24.09 29.64
C ILE A 34 25.01 -23.18 30.52
N ARG A 35 23.92 -23.70 31.10
CA ARG A 35 23.04 -22.93 31.98
C ARG A 35 23.75 -22.42 33.23
N ASN A 36 24.60 -23.24 33.85
CA ASN A 36 25.42 -22.80 34.98
C ASN A 36 26.38 -21.67 34.59
N THR A 37 26.94 -21.74 33.37
CA THR A 37 27.81 -20.68 32.84
C THR A 37 27.03 -19.39 32.61
N ILE A 38 25.82 -19.47 32.05
CA ILE A 38 24.96 -18.29 31.77
C ILE A 38 24.51 -17.57 33.03
N VAL A 39 24.17 -18.32 34.08
CA VAL A 39 23.76 -17.73 35.36
C VAL A 39 24.93 -17.01 36.05
N SER A 40 26.15 -17.51 35.85
CA SER A 40 27.36 -16.95 36.46
C SER A 40 28.05 -15.88 35.60
N PHE A 41 27.65 -15.73 34.33
CA PHE A 41 28.35 -14.90 33.37
C PHE A 41 27.41 -13.94 32.63
N GLU A 42 27.64 -12.64 32.83
CA GLU A 42 26.95 -11.56 32.11
C GLU A 42 27.99 -10.50 31.70
N ILE A 43 28.05 -10.20 30.41
CA ILE A 43 28.92 -9.16 29.85
C ILE A 43 28.32 -7.80 30.23
N THR A 44 29.00 -7.12 31.14
CA THR A 44 28.67 -5.77 31.62
C THR A 44 29.75 -4.75 31.24
N ASP A 45 30.58 -5.10 30.26
CA ASP A 45 31.69 -4.27 29.81
C ASP A 45 31.19 -2.93 29.25
N SER A 46 31.88 -1.84 29.61
CA SER A 46 31.56 -0.47 29.16
C SER A 46 32.68 0.17 28.33
N VAL A 47 33.84 -0.50 28.23
CA VAL A 47 35.05 0.00 27.54
C VAL A 47 35.51 -1.05 26.53
N PRO A 48 35.89 -0.65 25.29
CA PRO A 48 36.41 -1.58 24.29
C PRO A 48 37.80 -2.10 24.70
N GLU A 49 37.90 -3.40 24.99
CA GLU A 49 39.14 -4.14 25.21
C GLU A 49 39.19 -5.39 24.30
N GLU A 50 40.19 -5.47 23.41
CA GLU A 50 40.27 -6.51 22.38
C GLU A 50 40.56 -7.91 22.95
N GLU A 51 41.29 -8.00 24.06
CA GLU A 51 41.60 -9.27 24.72
C GLU A 51 40.33 -9.96 25.23
N ARG A 52 39.31 -9.20 25.65
CA ARG A 52 38.03 -9.74 26.11
C ARG A 52 37.17 -10.27 24.96
N ARG A 53 37.16 -9.54 23.83
CA ARG A 53 36.45 -9.95 22.62
C ARG A 53 36.89 -11.34 22.13
N ASN A 54 38.18 -11.64 22.22
CA ASN A 54 38.77 -12.87 21.69
C ASN A 54 38.23 -14.15 22.32
N TRP A 55 37.77 -14.13 23.57
CA TRP A 55 37.14 -15.30 24.21
C TRP A 55 35.61 -15.20 24.29
N GLN A 56 35.04 -13.98 24.32
CA GLN A 56 33.59 -13.76 24.36
C GLN A 56 32.88 -14.22 23.07
N LEU A 57 33.44 -13.94 21.89
CA LEU A 57 32.80 -14.31 20.62
C LEU A 57 32.74 -15.84 20.39
N PRO A 58 33.83 -16.61 20.58
CA PRO A 58 33.75 -18.07 20.47
C PRO A 58 32.79 -18.70 21.48
N LEU A 59 32.77 -18.20 22.72
CA LEU A 59 31.82 -18.65 23.75
C LEU A 59 30.37 -18.50 23.27
N ILE A 60 30.00 -17.29 22.84
CA ILE A 60 28.64 -17.02 22.36
C ILE A 60 28.32 -17.85 21.10
N SER A 61 29.29 -18.02 20.19
CA SER A 61 29.11 -18.82 18.97
C SER A 61 28.79 -20.29 19.29
N VAL A 62 29.53 -20.92 20.22
CA VAL A 62 29.26 -22.30 20.65
C VAL A 62 27.92 -22.42 21.37
N PHE A 63 27.57 -21.46 22.23
CA PHE A 63 26.28 -21.45 22.90
C PHE A 63 25.13 -21.28 21.92
N GLN A 64 25.31 -20.44 20.89
CA GLN A 64 24.36 -20.30 19.80
C GLN A 64 24.19 -21.62 19.04
N ARG A 65 25.28 -22.37 18.75
CA ARG A 65 25.17 -23.70 18.11
C ARG A 65 24.28 -24.65 18.92
N VAL A 66 24.38 -24.65 20.26
CA VAL A 66 23.54 -25.49 21.12
C VAL A 66 22.11 -24.99 21.19
N ALA A 67 21.90 -23.66 21.26
CA ALA A 67 20.59 -23.04 21.33
C ALA A 67 19.67 -23.43 20.16
N PHE A 68 20.29 -23.62 18.99
CA PHE A 68 19.63 -23.87 17.72
C PHE A 68 19.94 -25.28 17.16
N ALA A 69 20.36 -26.23 18.00
CA ALA A 69 20.67 -27.60 17.56
C ALA A 69 19.46 -28.35 16.97
N ASP A 70 18.23 -27.96 17.34
CA ASP A 70 16.96 -28.50 16.81
C ASP A 70 16.02 -27.35 16.40
N ALA A 71 16.52 -26.42 15.58
CA ALA A 71 15.82 -25.20 15.21
C ALA A 71 14.44 -25.44 14.54
N ASP A 72 14.25 -26.59 13.89
CA ASP A 72 13.00 -26.96 13.22
C ASP A 72 11.86 -27.29 14.19
N ASN A 73 12.16 -27.94 15.32
CA ASN A 73 11.16 -28.31 16.32
C ASN A 73 11.01 -27.26 17.44
N GLY A 74 12.02 -26.41 17.62
CA GLY A 74 11.94 -25.24 18.50
C GLY A 74 13.27 -24.85 19.10
N VAL A 75 13.38 -23.56 19.41
CA VAL A 75 14.59 -22.95 19.97
C VAL A 75 14.57 -23.02 21.49
N ILE A 76 15.75 -23.25 22.08
CA ILE A 76 15.98 -23.12 23.52
C ILE A 76 16.00 -21.64 23.88
N GLN A 77 14.83 -21.10 24.27
CA GLN A 77 14.59 -19.66 24.40
C GLN A 77 15.55 -18.98 25.40
N ASP A 78 15.77 -19.59 26.56
CA ASP A 78 16.66 -19.06 27.60
C ASP A 78 18.08 -18.83 27.08
N LEU A 79 18.60 -19.78 26.31
CA LEU A 79 19.95 -19.72 25.74
C LEU A 79 20.03 -18.73 24.57
N ALA A 80 19.05 -18.75 23.68
CA ALA A 80 19.00 -17.89 22.51
C ALA A 80 18.83 -16.41 22.89
N ASP A 81 17.99 -16.11 23.90
CA ASP A 81 17.75 -14.76 24.42
C ASP A 81 18.96 -14.23 25.18
N TRP A 82 19.66 -15.10 25.92
CA TRP A 82 20.94 -14.71 26.51
C TRP A 82 21.96 -14.36 25.43
N CYS A 83 22.17 -15.23 24.43
CA CYS A 83 23.12 -14.97 23.35
C CYS A 83 22.82 -13.66 22.60
N LEU A 84 21.55 -13.41 22.27
CA LEU A 84 21.15 -12.17 21.59
C LEU A 84 21.42 -10.93 22.44
N ARG A 85 21.07 -10.96 23.74
CA ARG A 85 21.36 -9.86 24.67
C ARG A 85 22.84 -9.56 24.75
N GLN A 86 23.68 -10.59 24.91
CA GLN A 86 25.13 -10.42 24.98
C GLN A 86 25.70 -9.81 23.68
N LEU A 87 25.23 -10.27 22.52
CA LEU A 87 25.68 -9.74 21.22
C LEU A 87 25.27 -8.29 20.99
N VAL A 88 24.05 -7.90 21.40
CA VAL A 88 23.59 -6.50 21.28
C VAL A 88 24.40 -5.58 22.18
N THR A 89 24.72 -6.01 23.41
CA THR A 89 25.63 -5.26 24.30
C THR A 89 27.01 -5.09 23.65
N LEU A 90 27.56 -6.16 23.06
CA LEU A 90 28.85 -6.08 22.35
C LEU A 90 28.79 -5.18 21.11
N LEU A 91 27.66 -5.14 20.39
CA LEU A 91 27.48 -4.27 19.23
C LEU A 91 27.49 -2.78 19.61
N GLN A 92 27.00 -2.41 20.80
CA GLN A 92 27.09 -1.03 21.30
C GLN A 92 28.54 -0.59 21.55
N ILE A 93 29.41 -1.53 21.90
CA ILE A 93 30.85 -1.28 22.15
C ILE A 93 31.64 -1.31 20.82
N TYR A 94 31.28 -2.22 19.91
CA TYR A 94 31.95 -2.45 18.62
C TYR A 94 30.94 -2.39 17.45
N PRO A 95 30.56 -1.19 16.98
CA PRO A 95 29.48 -1.04 16.00
C PRO A 95 29.79 -1.63 14.61
N ASP A 96 31.07 -1.67 14.22
CA ASP A 96 31.51 -2.05 12.86
C ASP A 96 32.25 -3.39 12.84
N ASN A 97 31.96 -4.27 13.80
CA ASN A 97 32.53 -5.62 13.82
C ASN A 97 31.63 -6.59 13.03
N VAL A 98 32.22 -7.19 11.99
CA VAL A 98 31.52 -8.10 11.07
C VAL A 98 31.04 -9.37 11.79
N ASP A 99 31.84 -9.96 12.66
CA ASP A 99 31.50 -11.22 13.34
C ASP A 99 30.29 -11.06 14.28
N ILE A 100 30.22 -9.96 15.02
CA ILE A 100 29.07 -9.65 15.90
C ILE A 100 27.80 -9.48 15.08
N LEU A 101 27.84 -8.67 14.02
CA LEU A 101 26.70 -8.46 13.13
C LEU A 101 26.23 -9.77 12.49
N THR A 102 27.18 -10.62 12.08
CA THR A 102 26.90 -11.95 11.50
C THR A 102 26.22 -12.86 12.52
N LEU A 103 26.72 -12.93 13.76
CA LEU A 103 26.13 -13.76 14.81
C LEU A 103 24.72 -13.29 15.22
N ILE A 104 24.47 -11.98 15.22
CA ILE A 104 23.12 -11.41 15.46
C ILE A 104 22.18 -11.80 14.31
N GLY A 105 22.58 -11.56 13.07
CA GLY A 105 21.81 -11.94 11.88
C GLY A 105 21.48 -13.43 11.86
N ARG A 106 22.47 -14.28 12.17
CA ARG A 106 22.31 -15.73 12.32
C ARG A 106 21.31 -16.10 13.41
N ASN A 107 21.30 -15.40 14.55
CA ASN A 107 20.36 -15.65 15.64
C ASN A 107 18.92 -15.49 15.16
N TRP A 108 18.63 -14.38 14.49
CA TRP A 108 17.31 -14.09 13.94
C TRP A 108 16.91 -15.06 12.83
N LEU A 109 17.83 -15.39 11.91
CA LEU A 109 17.60 -16.38 10.86
C LEU A 109 17.25 -17.76 11.43
N LEU A 110 17.98 -18.22 12.47
CA LEU A 110 17.72 -19.50 13.11
C LEU A 110 16.42 -19.51 13.94
N ARG A 111 16.01 -18.37 14.51
CA ARG A 111 14.69 -18.25 15.16
C ARG A 111 13.54 -18.41 14.15
N ALA A 112 13.72 -17.95 12.92
CA ALA A 112 12.70 -18.07 11.87
C ALA A 112 12.51 -19.51 11.38
N GLN A 113 13.46 -20.43 11.60
CA GLN A 113 13.44 -21.79 11.01
C GLN A 113 12.20 -22.62 11.38
N LYS A 114 11.71 -22.52 12.63
CA LYS A 114 10.46 -23.20 13.02
C LYS A 114 9.25 -22.74 12.21
N ALA A 115 9.14 -21.43 11.97
CA ALA A 115 8.06 -20.86 11.18
C ALA A 115 8.21 -21.25 9.69
N LEU A 116 9.44 -21.20 9.16
CA LEU A 116 9.78 -21.63 7.80
C LEU A 116 9.46 -23.11 7.56
N SER A 117 9.82 -23.99 8.49
CA SER A 117 9.56 -25.43 8.38
C SER A 117 8.07 -25.74 8.46
N SER A 118 7.32 -25.01 9.28
CA SER A 118 5.86 -25.08 9.33
C SER A 118 5.22 -24.65 8.01
N ILE A 119 5.70 -23.55 7.41
CA ILE A 119 5.24 -23.08 6.10
C ILE A 119 5.51 -24.15 5.04
N ALA A 120 6.73 -24.68 4.97
CA ALA A 120 7.11 -25.70 4.01
C ALA A 120 6.28 -27.00 4.15
N ARG A 121 5.93 -27.42 5.37
CA ARG A 121 5.06 -28.59 5.61
C ARG A 121 3.63 -28.35 5.14
N THR A 122 3.08 -27.16 5.40
CA THR A 122 1.74 -26.78 4.93
C THR A 122 1.69 -26.75 3.40
N GLU A 123 2.67 -26.13 2.76
CA GLU A 123 2.77 -26.07 1.29
C GLU A 123 2.92 -27.46 0.65
N ARG A 124 3.68 -28.37 1.28
CA ARG A 124 3.87 -29.74 0.79
C ARG A 124 2.63 -30.61 0.92
N ASN A 125 1.79 -30.35 1.93
CA ASN A 125 0.54 -31.09 2.14
C ASN A 125 -0.62 -30.58 1.25
N SER A 126 -0.53 -29.35 0.73
CA SER A 126 -1.53 -28.78 -0.21
C SER A 126 -1.37 -29.26 -1.66
N PHE A 127 -0.25 -29.89 -2.01
CA PHE A 127 0.00 -30.46 -3.33
C PHE A 127 0.15 -31.98 -3.25
N SER A 128 -0.97 -32.70 -3.37
CA SER A 128 -0.93 -34.12 -3.74
C SER A 128 -0.94 -34.25 -5.27
N SER A 129 -0.03 -35.10 -5.77
CA SER A 129 0.25 -35.46 -7.17
C SER A 129 0.88 -34.39 -8.09
N ASP A 130 2.09 -34.75 -8.55
CA ASP A 130 2.80 -34.28 -9.74
C ASP A 130 3.13 -32.79 -9.87
N THR A 131 4.32 -32.41 -9.37
CA THR A 131 5.46 -31.86 -10.14
C THR A 131 6.41 -31.22 -9.13
N SER A 132 7.52 -31.89 -8.83
CA SER A 132 8.59 -31.29 -8.03
C SER A 132 9.39 -30.34 -8.91
N ASN A 133 9.53 -29.09 -8.45
CA ASN A 133 10.26 -27.96 -9.03
C ASN A 133 9.49 -27.02 -9.98
N PHE A 134 8.43 -26.38 -9.49
CA PHE A 134 7.86 -25.22 -10.18
C PHE A 134 7.26 -24.20 -9.21
N ARG A 135 7.96 -23.10 -8.94
CA ARG A 135 7.47 -21.97 -8.10
C ARG A 135 7.43 -20.62 -8.79
N LEU A 136 7.67 -20.56 -10.09
CA LEU A 136 7.41 -19.35 -10.89
C LEU A 136 6.76 -19.79 -12.19
N LEU A 137 5.60 -19.21 -12.53
CA LEU A 137 4.74 -19.42 -13.71
C LEU A 137 3.51 -20.32 -13.56
N SER A 138 2.84 -20.34 -12.40
CA SER A 138 1.40 -20.66 -12.41
C SER A 138 0.64 -19.44 -12.98
N SER A 139 0.41 -19.42 -14.29
CA SER A 139 -0.31 -18.38 -15.04
C SER A 139 -1.82 -18.31 -14.74
N THR A 140 -2.28 -18.89 -13.63
CA THR A 140 -3.67 -18.84 -13.19
C THR A 140 -3.83 -17.82 -12.08
N THR A 141 -4.63 -16.79 -12.36
CA THR A 141 -5.04 -15.72 -11.43
C THR A 141 -5.53 -16.28 -10.09
N ARG A 142 -6.19 -17.44 -10.07
CA ARG A 142 -6.63 -18.14 -8.85
C ARG A 142 -5.48 -18.57 -7.93
N GLY A 143 -4.38 -19.09 -8.49
CA GLY A 143 -3.23 -19.56 -7.70
C GLY A 143 -2.45 -18.41 -7.05
N LEU A 144 -2.41 -17.25 -7.72
CA LEU A 144 -1.80 -16.03 -7.17
C LEU A 144 -2.62 -15.45 -6.02
N VAL A 145 -3.95 -15.39 -6.17
CA VAL A 145 -4.85 -14.91 -5.10
C VAL A 145 -4.80 -15.83 -3.87
N GLU A 146 -4.79 -17.14 -4.06
CA GLU A 146 -4.64 -18.09 -2.95
C GLU A 146 -3.26 -17.99 -2.27
N ALA A 147 -2.19 -17.76 -3.05
CA ALA A 147 -0.85 -17.54 -2.50
C ALA A 147 -0.78 -16.23 -1.70
N GLU A 148 -1.42 -15.16 -2.17
CA GLU A 148 -1.47 -13.87 -1.47
C GLU A 148 -2.29 -13.94 -0.18
N GLN A 149 -3.43 -14.65 -0.18
CA GLN A 149 -4.22 -14.88 1.03
C GLN A 149 -3.44 -15.63 2.13
N ARG A 150 -2.50 -16.52 1.76
CA ARG A 150 -1.65 -17.26 2.72
C ARG A 150 -0.63 -16.35 3.41
N LEU A 151 -0.18 -15.27 2.77
CA LEU A 151 0.78 -14.32 3.37
C LEU A 151 0.24 -13.63 4.62
N HIS A 152 -1.08 -13.55 4.78
CA HIS A 152 -1.74 -12.96 5.94
C HIS A 152 -1.91 -13.92 7.13
N GLN A 153 -1.46 -15.17 7.01
CA GLN A 153 -1.51 -16.13 8.11
C GLN A 153 -0.50 -15.78 9.20
N ALA A 154 -0.85 -16.08 10.46
CA ALA A 154 -0.02 -15.75 11.62
C ALA A 154 1.43 -16.27 11.51
N VAL A 155 1.63 -17.47 10.93
CA VAL A 155 2.96 -18.07 10.75
C VAL A 155 3.82 -17.30 9.74
N TYR A 156 3.22 -16.74 8.68
CA TYR A 156 3.93 -15.92 7.69
C TYR A 156 4.31 -14.56 8.28
N ILE A 157 3.42 -13.96 9.08
CA ILE A 157 3.68 -12.71 9.79
C ILE A 157 4.82 -12.90 10.82
N GLU A 158 4.79 -14.00 11.59
CA GLU A 158 5.87 -14.35 12.53
C GLU A 158 7.21 -14.54 11.81
N ALA A 159 7.23 -15.33 10.73
CA ALA A 159 8.45 -15.55 9.94
C ALA A 159 9.01 -14.23 9.40
N ARG A 160 8.17 -13.33 8.87
CA ARG A 160 8.59 -12.04 8.34
C ARG A 160 9.12 -11.10 9.43
N GLY A 161 8.48 -11.07 10.60
CA GLY A 161 8.94 -10.31 11.75
C GLY A 161 10.31 -10.75 12.26
N LEU A 162 10.65 -12.03 12.12
CA LEU A 162 11.97 -12.57 12.49
C LEU A 162 13.03 -12.39 11.39
N LEU A 163 12.64 -12.46 10.11
CA LEU A 163 13.56 -12.37 8.98
C LEU A 163 13.99 -10.95 8.65
N LEU A 164 13.14 -9.94 8.87
CA LEU A 164 13.48 -8.55 8.58
C LEU A 164 14.71 -8.04 9.36
N PRO A 165 14.80 -8.22 10.70
CA PRO A 165 16.03 -7.88 11.40
C PRO A 165 17.22 -8.75 10.95
N ALA A 166 16.99 -10.01 10.59
CA ALA A 166 18.06 -10.88 10.08
C ALA A 166 18.69 -10.30 8.80
N THR A 167 17.87 -9.88 7.83
CA THR A 167 18.36 -9.30 6.57
C THR A 167 19.07 -7.97 6.80
N ASP A 168 18.58 -7.12 7.70
CA ASP A 168 19.21 -5.82 7.99
C ASP A 168 20.60 -5.98 8.62
N TYR A 169 20.73 -6.85 9.64
CA TYR A 169 22.02 -7.10 10.28
C TYR A 169 23.02 -7.78 9.33
N LEU A 170 22.56 -8.74 8.52
CA LEU A 170 23.42 -9.42 7.53
C LEU A 170 23.82 -8.49 6.38
N GLN A 171 22.91 -7.65 5.90
CA GLN A 171 23.24 -6.64 4.88
C GLN A 171 24.28 -5.64 5.40
N ARG A 172 24.12 -5.18 6.65
CA ARG A 172 25.13 -4.33 7.30
C ARG A 172 26.46 -5.04 7.48
N ALA A 173 26.45 -6.32 7.86
CA ALA A 173 27.66 -7.13 7.97
C ALA A 173 28.38 -7.25 6.62
N VAL A 174 27.66 -7.53 5.52
CA VAL A 174 28.23 -7.59 4.18
C VAL A 174 28.81 -6.25 3.77
N TYR A 175 28.09 -5.14 4.01
CA TYR A 175 28.56 -3.79 3.71
C TYR A 175 29.90 -3.49 4.42
N VAL A 176 29.95 -3.68 5.74
CA VAL A 176 31.16 -3.44 6.54
C VAL A 176 32.29 -4.38 6.11
N ALA A 177 31.99 -5.65 5.82
CA ALA A 177 32.99 -6.61 5.33
C ALA A 177 33.55 -6.23 3.95
N THR A 178 32.71 -5.68 3.06
CA THR A 178 33.15 -5.19 1.75
C THR A 178 34.03 -3.95 1.86
N GLU A 179 33.73 -3.03 2.79
CA GLU A 179 34.59 -1.86 3.07
C GLU A 179 35.94 -2.26 3.68
N GLN A 180 35.95 -3.26 4.56
CA GLN A 180 37.16 -3.76 5.22
C GLN A 180 37.96 -4.74 4.36
N GLY A 181 37.39 -5.23 3.25
CA GLY A 181 38.01 -6.26 2.40
C GLY A 181 38.04 -7.66 3.02
N ILE A 182 37.24 -7.92 4.06
CA ILE A 182 37.18 -9.20 4.81
C ILE A 182 35.87 -9.95 4.46
N VAL A 183 35.53 -10.00 3.17
CA VAL A 183 34.31 -10.67 2.73
C VAL A 183 34.52 -12.18 2.78
N THR A 184 33.66 -12.88 3.51
CA THR A 184 33.69 -14.35 3.59
C THR A 184 32.53 -14.94 2.80
N GLY A 185 32.80 -16.05 2.09
CA GLY A 185 31.75 -16.76 1.34
C GLY A 185 30.61 -17.25 2.25
N HIS A 186 30.91 -17.61 3.51
CA HIS A 186 29.91 -18.02 4.48
C HIS A 186 28.95 -16.88 4.89
N LEU A 187 29.45 -15.65 5.03
CA LEU A 187 28.60 -14.49 5.30
C LEU A 187 27.66 -14.23 4.12
N LEU A 188 28.18 -14.27 2.89
CA LEU A 188 27.39 -14.07 1.69
C LEU A 188 26.34 -15.16 1.49
N SER A 189 26.66 -16.42 1.76
CA SER A 189 25.69 -17.52 1.68
C SER A 189 24.57 -17.34 2.71
N MET A 190 24.90 -16.94 3.93
CA MET A 190 23.93 -16.72 5.01
C MET A 190 23.02 -15.52 4.72
N ALA A 191 23.59 -14.43 4.18
CA ALA A 191 22.82 -13.30 3.69
C ALA A 191 21.87 -13.74 2.57
N ALA A 192 22.37 -14.48 1.57
CA ALA A 192 21.55 -14.99 0.49
C ALA A 192 20.39 -15.88 0.97
N GLU A 193 20.62 -16.76 1.94
CA GLU A 193 19.58 -17.59 2.57
C GLU A 193 18.50 -16.72 3.21
N ALA A 194 18.88 -15.72 4.01
CA ALA A 194 17.92 -14.82 4.66
C ALA A 194 17.07 -14.04 3.64
N PHE A 195 17.70 -13.48 2.60
CA PHE A 195 17.00 -12.76 1.53
C PHE A 195 16.10 -13.68 0.70
N THR A 196 16.52 -14.91 0.43
CA THR A 196 15.71 -15.92 -0.28
C THR A 196 14.48 -16.32 0.52
N SER A 197 14.67 -16.61 1.82
CA SER A 197 13.58 -16.94 2.73
C SER A 197 12.58 -15.79 2.87
N LEU A 198 13.07 -14.54 2.95
CA LEU A 198 12.20 -13.37 3.01
C LEU A 198 11.44 -13.15 1.69
N GLY A 199 12.10 -13.35 0.54
CA GLY A 199 11.48 -13.28 -0.78
C GLY A 199 10.33 -14.27 -0.96
N ASN A 200 10.48 -15.50 -0.46
CA ASN A 200 9.43 -16.53 -0.53
C ASN A 200 8.18 -16.22 0.31
N ILE A 201 8.30 -15.32 1.31
CA ILE A 201 7.25 -14.99 2.30
C ILE A 201 6.73 -13.56 2.06
N THR A 202 7.19 -12.92 0.99
CA THR A 202 6.79 -11.56 0.60
C THR A 202 5.93 -11.62 -0.66
N SER A 203 4.98 -10.68 -0.79
CA SER A 203 4.09 -10.58 -1.95
C SER A 203 4.87 -10.57 -3.27
N VAL A 204 4.26 -11.14 -4.31
CA VAL A 204 4.80 -11.26 -5.66
C VAL A 204 5.18 -9.91 -6.27
N MET A 205 4.54 -8.82 -5.83
CA MET A 205 4.85 -7.47 -6.30
C MET A 205 6.16 -6.91 -5.71
N ALA A 206 6.58 -7.41 -4.54
CA ALA A 206 7.75 -6.90 -3.81
C ALA A 206 8.89 -7.92 -3.68
N ASN A 207 8.66 -9.20 -3.97
CA ASN A 207 9.62 -10.28 -3.79
C ASN A 207 10.84 -10.18 -4.71
N GLY A 208 10.70 -9.59 -5.91
CA GLY A 208 11.74 -9.53 -6.93
C GLY A 208 13.03 -8.85 -6.45
N ARG A 209 12.92 -7.81 -5.62
CA ARG A 209 14.08 -7.11 -5.05
C ARG A 209 14.90 -7.99 -4.11
N TYR A 210 14.24 -8.80 -3.30
CA TYR A 210 14.91 -9.70 -2.36
C TYR A 210 15.61 -10.84 -3.10
N PHE A 211 14.98 -11.39 -4.13
CA PHE A 211 15.61 -12.42 -4.97
C PHE A 211 16.78 -11.90 -5.78
N GLN A 212 16.68 -10.68 -6.33
CA GLN A 212 17.79 -10.04 -7.03
C GLN A 212 19.00 -9.85 -6.09
N GLN A 213 18.76 -9.39 -4.86
CA GLN A 213 19.82 -9.23 -3.86
C GLN A 213 20.41 -10.59 -3.44
N ALA A 214 19.58 -11.62 -3.25
CA ALA A 214 20.04 -12.96 -2.92
C ALA A 214 20.94 -13.55 -4.01
N ILE A 215 20.54 -13.44 -5.28
CA ILE A 215 21.33 -13.90 -6.43
C ILE A 215 22.67 -13.15 -6.51
N ALA A 216 22.67 -11.83 -6.26
CA ALA A 216 23.91 -11.05 -6.23
C ALA A 216 24.89 -11.56 -5.15
N TYR A 217 24.41 -11.87 -3.95
CA TYR A 217 25.24 -12.46 -2.89
C TYR A 217 25.72 -13.87 -3.23
N LEU A 218 24.89 -14.72 -3.85
CA LEU A 218 25.31 -16.07 -4.27
C LEU A 218 26.41 -16.03 -5.34
N ARG A 219 26.33 -15.10 -6.29
CA ARG A 219 27.39 -14.88 -7.29
C ARG A 219 28.69 -14.44 -6.63
N ALA A 220 28.62 -13.44 -5.76
CA ALA A 220 29.78 -12.97 -5.00
C ALA A 220 30.38 -14.09 -4.12
N ALA A 221 29.55 -14.97 -3.56
CA ALA A 221 30.01 -16.10 -2.77
C ALA A 221 30.75 -17.14 -3.63
N ARG A 222 30.25 -17.41 -4.85
CA ARG A 222 30.91 -18.30 -5.83
C ARG A 222 32.27 -17.76 -6.30
N ASP A 223 32.37 -16.44 -6.42
CA ASP A 223 33.60 -15.78 -6.86
C ASP A 223 34.66 -15.68 -5.74
N THR A 224 34.33 -16.05 -4.50
CA THR A 224 35.25 -16.04 -3.36
C THR A 224 36.20 -17.24 -3.41
N PRO A 225 37.53 -17.05 -3.31
CA PRO A 225 38.49 -18.16 -3.37
C PRO A 225 38.34 -19.11 -2.19
N ASN A 226 38.46 -20.43 -2.46
CA ASN A 226 38.36 -21.52 -1.47
C ASN A 226 37.01 -21.68 -0.76
N TYR A 227 35.93 -21.13 -1.30
CA TYR A 227 34.58 -21.35 -0.79
C TYR A 227 33.71 -22.10 -1.80
N PHE A 228 33.01 -23.14 -1.34
CA PHE A 228 32.06 -23.90 -2.14
C PHE A 228 30.65 -23.65 -1.62
N LEU A 229 29.73 -23.32 -2.52
CA LEU A 229 28.31 -23.17 -2.18
C LEU A 229 27.72 -24.51 -1.75
N SER A 230 26.71 -24.45 -0.88
CA SER A 230 25.89 -25.63 -0.58
C SER A 230 25.20 -26.13 -1.86
N PRO A 231 25.07 -27.46 -2.08
CA PRO A 231 24.41 -28.01 -3.27
C PRO A 231 23.01 -27.43 -3.53
N HIS A 232 22.27 -27.09 -2.48
CA HIS A 232 20.95 -26.46 -2.59
C HIS A 232 21.02 -25.02 -3.12
N LEU A 233 22.00 -24.24 -2.66
CA LEU A 233 22.20 -22.86 -3.11
C LEU A 233 22.79 -22.80 -4.52
N GLU A 234 23.62 -23.78 -4.87
CA GLU A 234 24.14 -23.94 -6.23
C GLU A 234 23.02 -24.29 -7.21
N GLN A 235 22.17 -25.25 -6.88
CA GLN A 235 20.98 -25.58 -7.67
C GLN A 235 20.03 -24.38 -7.81
N TYR A 236 19.88 -23.57 -6.75
CA TYR A 236 19.08 -22.35 -6.79
C TYR A 236 19.69 -21.30 -7.73
N LEU A 237 21.00 -21.09 -7.65
CA LEU A 237 21.71 -20.14 -8.53
C LEU A 237 21.67 -20.58 -10.00
N ASP A 238 21.83 -21.87 -10.28
CA ASP A 238 21.79 -22.40 -11.64
C ASP A 238 20.39 -22.32 -12.26
N GLY A 239 19.35 -22.51 -11.45
CA GLY A 239 17.96 -22.43 -11.90
C GLY A 239 17.47 -20.99 -12.11
N TYR A 240 17.76 -20.08 -11.18
CA TYR A 240 17.20 -18.72 -11.18
C TYR A 240 18.18 -17.64 -11.66
N GLY A 241 19.48 -17.92 -11.67
CA GLY A 241 20.52 -16.99 -12.11
C GLY A 241 20.30 -16.46 -13.53
N PRO A 242 20.06 -17.32 -14.54
CA PRO A 242 19.87 -16.88 -15.92
C PRO A 242 18.63 -15.99 -16.14
N LEU A 243 17.55 -16.23 -15.39
CA LEU A 243 16.29 -15.47 -15.52
C LEU A 243 16.44 -13.99 -15.16
N TYR A 244 17.37 -13.67 -14.26
CA TYR A 244 17.66 -12.29 -13.86
C TYR A 244 18.75 -11.64 -14.72
N ASP A 245 19.51 -12.40 -15.53
CA ASP A 245 20.49 -11.82 -16.47
C ASP A 245 19.81 -11.13 -17.66
N ASP A 246 18.71 -11.66 -18.18
CA ASP A 246 17.95 -11.03 -19.27
C ASP A 246 17.32 -9.69 -18.84
N VAL A 247 16.94 -9.56 -17.57
CA VAL A 247 16.40 -8.31 -17.00
C VAL A 247 17.51 -7.29 -16.74
N VAL A 248 18.69 -7.73 -16.30
CA VAL A 248 19.87 -6.87 -16.06
C VAL A 248 20.48 -6.37 -17.38
N THR A 249 20.39 -7.14 -18.47
CA THR A 249 20.90 -6.71 -19.79
C THR A 249 20.02 -5.61 -20.41
N ALA A 250 18.73 -5.54 -20.04
CA ALA A 250 17.83 -4.47 -20.48
C ALA A 250 18.02 -3.16 -19.70
N HIS A 251 18.46 -3.24 -18.43
CA HIS A 251 18.60 -2.11 -17.52
C HIS A 251 19.77 -2.31 -16.55
N LEU A 252 21.02 -2.02 -16.95
CA LEU A 252 22.02 -1.36 -16.11
C LEU A 252 23.38 -1.26 -16.83
N GLY A 253 23.83 -0.03 -17.03
CA GLY A 253 25.26 0.27 -16.90
C GLY A 253 25.55 0.48 -15.41
N ALA A 254 26.43 -0.37 -14.87
CA ALA A 254 27.12 -0.24 -13.58
C ALA A 254 26.29 -0.35 -12.28
N PHE A 255 26.90 -1.01 -11.29
CA PHE A 255 26.48 -1.08 -9.89
C PHE A 255 25.95 0.28 -9.39
N PRO A 256 24.78 0.34 -8.72
CA PRO A 256 24.35 1.57 -8.09
C PRO A 256 25.28 1.88 -6.89
N GLU A 257 25.97 3.01 -6.97
CA GLU A 257 26.54 3.67 -5.78
C GLU A 257 25.42 3.85 -4.74
N VAL A 258 25.69 3.39 -3.52
CA VAL A 258 24.82 3.57 -2.36
C VAL A 258 24.72 5.08 -2.06
N PRO A 259 23.51 5.66 -1.94
CA PRO A 259 23.38 7.08 -1.66
C PRO A 259 23.87 7.37 -0.22
N LEU A 260 24.93 8.18 -0.14
CA LEU A 260 25.38 8.84 1.09
C LEU A 260 24.23 9.65 1.69
N SER A 261 23.63 9.13 2.76
CA SER A 261 22.84 9.96 3.66
C SER A 261 23.81 10.73 4.57
N SER A 262 23.99 12.00 4.27
CA SER A 262 24.68 12.94 5.14
C SER A 262 23.87 13.13 6.42
N GLN A 263 24.15 12.33 7.45
CA GLN A 263 23.77 12.67 8.82
C GLN A 263 24.83 13.58 9.42
N THR A 264 24.41 14.82 9.61
CA THR A 264 24.98 15.82 10.50
C THR A 264 25.21 15.24 11.89
N SER A 265 26.47 15.15 12.31
CA SER A 265 26.86 15.01 13.72
C SER A 265 26.62 16.33 14.48
N PRO A 266 26.13 16.30 15.74
CA PRO A 266 25.85 17.50 16.50
C PRO A 266 27.14 18.16 17.01
N THR A 267 27.17 19.48 16.81
CA THR A 267 28.12 20.48 17.29
C THR A 267 28.57 20.29 18.74
N ALA A 268 29.88 20.19 18.95
CA ALA A 268 30.54 20.63 20.17
C ALA A 268 30.67 22.16 20.14
N ALA A 269 30.20 22.82 21.21
CA ALA A 269 30.31 24.26 21.42
C ALA A 269 31.65 24.64 22.12
N HIS A 270 31.93 25.95 22.08
CA HIS A 270 33.06 26.70 22.69
C HIS A 270 34.37 26.65 21.87
N ARG A 271 34.86 27.77 21.31
CA ARG A 271 35.29 28.96 22.05
C ARG A 271 35.33 30.21 21.16
N ARG A 272 34.94 31.36 21.72
CA ARG A 272 35.09 32.71 21.17
C ARG A 272 36.58 33.05 20.98
N ASP A 273 36.91 33.86 19.99
CA ASP A 273 37.48 35.19 20.25
C ASP A 273 37.41 36.11 19.02
N VAL A 274 37.31 37.40 19.33
CA VAL A 274 37.07 38.57 18.50
C VAL A 274 38.41 39.29 18.26
N THR A 275 38.41 40.27 17.34
CA THR A 275 39.41 41.34 17.04
C THR A 275 40.36 41.01 15.88
N SER A 276 40.73 41.90 14.95
CA SER A 276 40.42 43.31 14.65
C SER A 276 41.17 43.72 13.36
N GLU A 277 40.69 44.79 12.70
CA GLU A 277 41.47 45.78 11.89
C GLU A 277 42.11 45.34 10.55
N HIS A 278 41.66 45.81 9.37
CA HIS A 278 41.81 47.13 8.70
C HIS A 278 42.82 47.06 7.50
N PRO A 279 42.89 48.05 6.57
CA PRO A 279 42.44 47.87 5.17
C PRO A 279 43.47 48.32 4.09
N SER A 280 42.98 48.53 2.84
CA SER A 280 43.66 49.14 1.66
C SER A 280 44.51 48.17 0.81
N SER A 281 44.58 48.22 -0.52
CA SER A 281 44.53 49.34 -1.47
C SER A 281 44.21 48.88 -2.92
N ARG A 282 43.51 49.74 -3.67
CA ARG A 282 43.38 49.85 -5.15
C ARG A 282 44.68 50.43 -5.78
N PRO A 283 44.81 50.77 -7.10
CA PRO A 283 44.01 50.53 -8.33
C PRO A 283 44.89 50.22 -9.60
N ASP A 284 44.29 50.38 -10.80
CA ASP A 284 44.85 50.75 -12.14
C ASP A 284 44.61 49.65 -13.20
N GLU A 285 43.61 49.71 -14.10
CA GLU A 285 43.19 50.68 -15.14
C GLU A 285 43.99 50.55 -16.47
N VAL A 286 43.32 50.92 -17.58
CA VAL A 286 43.73 51.01 -19.00
C VAL A 286 43.46 49.80 -19.89
N ALA A 287 42.95 49.87 -21.14
CA ALA A 287 41.92 50.65 -21.85
C ALA A 287 41.89 50.11 -23.30
N THR A 288 40.69 50.06 -23.92
CA THR A 288 40.38 50.17 -25.37
C THR A 288 40.93 49.07 -26.34
N VAL A 289 40.17 48.52 -27.30
CA VAL A 289 39.71 49.12 -28.57
C VAL A 289 38.53 48.29 -29.17
N ARG A 290 37.53 48.98 -29.75
CA ARG A 290 36.54 48.48 -30.75
C ARG A 290 36.78 49.24 -32.08
N PRO A 291 36.48 48.68 -33.27
CA PRO A 291 35.14 48.75 -33.90
C PRO A 291 34.78 47.43 -34.68
N ASN A 292 33.55 47.10 -35.09
CA ASN A 292 32.70 47.78 -36.08
C ASN A 292 31.27 47.15 -36.15
N GLN A 293 30.35 47.85 -36.81
CA GLN A 293 28.87 47.80 -36.73
C GLN A 293 28.14 46.67 -37.50
N THR A 294 26.92 46.30 -37.05
CA THR A 294 25.61 46.36 -37.78
C THR A 294 24.45 45.73 -36.94
N PRO A 295 23.16 46.08 -37.18
CA PRO A 295 22.13 46.16 -36.14
C PRO A 295 21.21 44.93 -35.99
N ARG A 296 20.61 44.74 -34.82
CA ARG A 296 19.52 43.77 -34.57
C ARG A 296 18.40 44.36 -33.69
N PRO A 297 17.14 43.93 -33.89
CA PRO A 297 15.97 44.53 -33.27
C PRO A 297 15.76 44.07 -31.81
N SER A 298 14.99 44.90 -31.10
CA SER A 298 14.57 44.88 -29.70
C SER A 298 14.15 43.51 -29.12
N THR A 299 14.83 43.08 -28.05
CA THR A 299 14.46 41.93 -27.20
C THR A 299 13.95 42.39 -25.84
N ASP A 300 12.70 42.86 -25.77
CA ASP A 300 12.01 43.12 -24.48
C ASP A 300 10.81 42.20 -24.21
N TYR A 301 10.58 41.18 -25.05
CA TYR A 301 9.46 40.24 -24.87
C TYR A 301 9.81 38.88 -24.23
N LEU A 302 11.08 38.60 -23.92
CA LEU A 302 11.50 37.28 -23.41
C LEU A 302 12.05 37.26 -21.98
N ARG A 303 12.07 38.40 -21.26
CA ARG A 303 12.65 38.45 -19.89
C ARG A 303 11.63 38.30 -18.77
N ASN A 304 10.35 38.54 -19.02
CA ASN A 304 9.30 38.44 -17.98
C ASN A 304 8.69 37.05 -17.84
N ASN A 305 8.76 36.18 -18.86
CA ASN A 305 8.22 34.81 -18.76
C ASN A 305 9.15 33.83 -18.04
N GLN A 306 10.45 34.06 -17.97
CA GLN A 306 11.37 33.11 -17.31
C GLN A 306 11.43 33.24 -15.79
N ARG A 307 11.06 34.39 -15.21
CA ARG A 307 11.04 34.55 -13.74
C ARG A 307 9.83 33.88 -13.08
N ASN A 308 8.64 33.96 -13.69
CA ASN A 308 7.41 33.40 -13.13
C ASN A 308 7.33 31.86 -13.21
N LEU A 309 8.01 31.22 -14.16
CA LEU A 309 8.08 29.74 -14.21
C LEU A 309 9.06 29.15 -13.17
N SER A 310 10.07 29.91 -12.75
CA SER A 310 11.08 29.45 -11.79
C SER A 310 10.62 29.50 -10.32
N SER A 311 9.72 30.43 -9.98
CA SER A 311 9.10 30.56 -8.66
C SER A 311 7.95 29.57 -8.46
N SER A 312 7.06 29.37 -9.45
CA SER A 312 5.97 28.36 -9.34
C SER A 312 6.47 26.91 -9.33
N ARG A 313 7.57 26.58 -10.03
CA ARG A 313 8.19 25.24 -9.96
C ARG A 313 8.88 24.96 -8.62
N ARG A 314 9.44 25.98 -7.96
CA ARG A 314 10.09 25.80 -6.64
C ARG A 314 9.09 25.67 -5.50
N ILE A 315 7.96 26.38 -5.55
CA ILE A 315 6.91 26.28 -4.53
C ILE A 315 6.17 24.94 -4.63
N THR A 316 5.85 24.47 -5.84
CA THR A 316 5.21 23.15 -6.04
C THR A 316 6.12 21.96 -5.74
N HIS A 317 7.44 22.08 -5.95
CA HIS A 317 8.39 21.06 -5.51
C HIS A 317 8.51 21.00 -3.98
N ASN A 318 8.63 22.15 -3.30
CA ASN A 318 8.78 22.15 -1.84
C ASN A 318 7.54 21.59 -1.13
N THR A 319 6.32 21.85 -1.60
CA THR A 319 5.11 21.32 -0.96
C THR A 319 4.93 19.81 -1.17
N ARG A 320 5.33 19.28 -2.33
CA ARG A 320 5.37 17.83 -2.59
C ARG A 320 6.39 17.13 -1.71
N TYR A 321 7.56 17.74 -1.52
CA TYR A 321 8.58 17.21 -0.60
C TYR A 321 8.14 17.30 0.86
N THR A 322 7.44 18.34 1.31
CA THR A 322 7.00 18.43 2.71
C THR A 322 5.86 17.47 3.06
N MET A 323 4.91 17.21 2.14
CA MET A 323 3.84 16.24 2.38
C MET A 323 4.30 14.79 2.20
N ALA A 324 5.18 14.53 1.23
CA ALA A 324 5.82 13.23 1.09
C ALA A 324 6.79 12.96 2.26
N ALA A 325 7.52 13.98 2.74
CA ALA A 325 8.36 13.86 3.93
C ALA A 325 7.55 13.64 5.21
N SER A 326 6.39 14.30 5.38
CA SER A 326 5.53 14.03 6.54
C SER A 326 4.91 12.64 6.49
N ALA A 327 4.54 12.15 5.30
CA ALA A 327 4.05 10.78 5.12
C ALA A 327 5.19 9.75 5.33
N LEU A 328 6.40 10.01 4.82
CA LEU A 328 7.57 9.17 5.07
C LEU A 328 8.02 9.19 6.54
N ASP A 329 7.97 10.34 7.20
CA ASP A 329 8.29 10.46 8.63
C ASP A 329 7.26 9.70 9.47
N GLN A 330 5.99 9.73 9.05
CA GLN A 330 4.92 8.97 9.67
C GLN A 330 5.08 7.46 9.42
N GLU A 331 5.38 7.02 8.19
CA GLU A 331 5.73 5.62 7.88
C GLU A 331 6.99 5.17 8.62
N ARG A 332 8.00 6.02 8.72
CA ARG A 332 9.24 5.76 9.46
C ARG A 332 8.98 5.67 10.96
N GLN A 333 8.09 6.48 11.51
CA GLN A 333 7.64 6.36 12.91
C GLN A 333 6.79 5.11 13.15
N LEU A 334 5.94 4.72 12.20
CA LEU A 334 5.21 3.46 12.23
C LEU A 334 6.13 2.23 12.08
N ALA A 335 7.30 2.39 11.44
CA ALA A 335 8.32 1.35 11.36
C ALA A 335 9.18 1.25 12.64
N ILE A 336 9.39 2.37 13.34
CA ILE A 336 10.12 2.43 14.62
C ILE A 336 9.24 1.93 15.77
N ASP A 337 7.98 2.37 15.82
CA ASP A 337 6.95 1.95 16.78
C ASP A 337 5.81 1.25 16.02
N PRO A 338 5.94 -0.06 15.69
CA PRO A 338 4.93 -0.78 14.95
C PRO A 338 3.62 -0.81 15.73
N ILE A 339 2.57 -0.27 15.10
CA ILE A 339 1.22 -0.29 15.67
C ILE A 339 0.70 -1.72 15.60
N VAL A 340 0.74 -2.39 16.73
CA VAL A 340 0.17 -3.73 16.88
C VAL A 340 -1.36 -3.59 16.92
N GLY A 341 -2.04 -3.98 15.84
CA GLY A 341 -3.50 -3.84 15.70
C GLY A 341 -4.29 -4.48 16.86
N THR A 342 -3.82 -5.61 17.39
CA THR A 342 -4.43 -6.26 18.56
C THR A 342 -4.30 -5.42 19.83
N SER A 343 -3.20 -4.69 20.01
CA SER A 343 -3.00 -3.77 21.13
C SER A 343 -3.88 -2.54 21.01
N VAL A 344 -4.10 -2.00 19.81
CA VAL A 344 -5.02 -0.87 19.57
C VAL A 344 -6.46 -1.27 19.86
N GLN A 345 -6.90 -2.43 19.36
CA GLN A 345 -8.23 -2.97 19.65
C GLN A 345 -8.42 -3.25 21.15
N HIS A 346 -7.43 -3.88 21.80
CA HIS A 346 -7.45 -4.11 23.25
C HIS A 346 -7.50 -2.78 24.02
N ASN A 347 -6.73 -1.78 23.65
CA ASN A 347 -6.74 -0.47 24.30
C ASN A 347 -8.09 0.25 24.12
N THR A 348 -8.69 0.15 22.93
CA THR A 348 -10.01 0.71 22.63
C THR A 348 -11.09 0.02 23.46
N GLN A 349 -11.05 -1.31 23.55
CA GLN A 349 -11.94 -2.11 24.39
C GLN A 349 -11.78 -1.77 25.88
N VAL A 350 -10.54 -1.64 26.37
CA VAL A 350 -10.24 -1.27 27.75
C VAL A 350 -10.77 0.11 28.09
N VAL A 351 -10.60 1.11 27.21
CA VAL A 351 -11.13 2.45 27.45
C VAL A 351 -12.66 2.49 27.41
N SER A 352 -13.29 1.75 26.49
CA SER A 352 -14.74 1.58 26.47
C SER A 352 -15.26 0.94 27.76
N ASN A 353 -14.59 -0.12 28.23
CA ASN A 353 -14.91 -0.80 29.49
C ASN A 353 -14.74 0.14 30.69
N ILE A 354 -13.66 0.92 30.76
CA ILE A 354 -13.44 1.89 31.84
C ILE A 354 -14.54 2.93 31.85
N ARG A 355 -14.92 3.49 30.68
CA ARG A 355 -16.02 4.47 30.57
C ARG A 355 -17.36 3.87 30.99
N SER A 356 -17.66 2.64 30.59
CA SER A 356 -18.88 1.93 30.98
C SER A 356 -18.94 1.65 32.49
N LEU A 357 -17.85 1.13 33.07
CA LEU A 357 -17.72 0.88 34.51
C LEU A 357 -17.83 2.17 35.34
N THR A 358 -17.16 3.23 34.91
CA THR A 358 -17.21 4.53 35.61
C THR A 358 -18.57 5.19 35.48
N ALA A 359 -19.22 5.10 34.31
CA ALA A 359 -20.60 5.56 34.15
C ALA A 359 -21.56 4.82 35.09
N SER A 360 -21.42 3.49 35.21
CA SER A 360 -22.20 2.69 36.14
C SER A 360 -21.90 3.04 37.61
N LEU A 361 -20.63 3.23 37.97
CA LEU A 361 -20.21 3.55 39.33
C LEU A 361 -20.75 4.91 39.78
N PHE A 362 -20.62 5.95 38.94
CA PHE A 362 -21.13 7.28 39.22
C PHE A 362 -22.67 7.32 39.20
N GLY A 363 -23.32 6.52 38.35
CA GLY A 363 -24.77 6.36 38.36
C GLY A 363 -25.28 5.77 39.67
N VAL A 364 -24.65 4.70 40.18
CA VAL A 364 -25.00 4.11 41.49
C VAL A 364 -24.68 5.08 42.63
N ALA A 365 -23.52 5.74 42.60
CA ALA A 365 -23.13 6.71 43.62
C ALA A 365 -24.11 7.90 43.70
N ALA A 366 -24.52 8.46 42.56
CA ALA A 366 -25.52 9.52 42.49
C ALA A 366 -26.87 9.06 43.07
N GLY A 367 -27.28 7.81 42.79
CA GLY A 367 -28.48 7.19 43.35
C GLY A 367 -28.42 7.02 44.86
N THR A 368 -27.29 6.55 45.41
CA THR A 368 -27.11 6.38 46.87
C THR A 368 -27.06 7.70 47.64
N LEU A 369 -26.59 8.77 46.98
CA LEU A 369 -26.52 10.12 47.55
C LEU A 369 -27.83 10.90 47.41
N GLY A 370 -28.85 10.34 46.75
CA GLY A 370 -30.14 10.99 46.53
C GLY A 370 -30.05 12.25 45.65
N LEU A 371 -29.03 12.35 44.79
CA LEU A 371 -28.82 13.50 43.92
C LEU A 371 -29.76 13.42 42.72
N GLU A 372 -30.94 14.01 42.83
CA GLU A 372 -31.93 14.06 41.75
C GLU A 372 -31.72 15.27 40.82
N SER A 373 -32.16 15.15 39.56
CA SER A 373 -32.18 16.24 38.57
C SER A 373 -30.78 16.78 38.21
N TYR A 374 -30.62 18.10 38.10
CA TYR A 374 -29.38 18.76 37.67
C TYR A 374 -28.17 18.45 38.56
N ALA A 375 -28.37 18.21 39.85
CA ALA A 375 -27.27 17.91 40.77
C ALA A 375 -26.60 16.56 40.48
N GLY A 376 -27.41 15.54 40.15
CA GLY A 376 -26.90 14.23 39.71
C GLY A 376 -26.20 14.29 38.36
N PHE A 377 -26.72 15.08 37.41
CA PHE A 377 -26.08 15.29 36.11
C PHE A 377 -24.71 15.99 36.24
N ILE A 378 -24.61 17.04 37.06
CA ILE A 378 -23.35 17.75 37.31
C ILE A 378 -22.33 16.83 37.99
N PHE A 379 -22.76 16.02 38.95
CA PHE A 379 -21.90 15.04 39.62
C PHE A 379 -21.35 13.99 38.64
N TYR A 380 -22.21 13.45 37.76
CA TYR A 380 -21.80 12.54 36.70
C TYR A 380 -20.84 13.19 35.71
N LEU A 381 -21.12 14.42 35.28
CA LEU A 381 -20.28 15.18 34.34
C LEU A 381 -18.88 15.43 34.92
N LEU A 382 -18.81 15.90 36.17
CA LEU A 382 -17.54 16.12 36.87
C LEU A 382 -16.77 14.82 37.07
N GLY A 383 -17.44 13.75 37.49
CA GLY A 383 -16.82 12.42 37.64
C GLY A 383 -16.27 11.89 36.33
N SER A 384 -17.03 12.00 35.24
CA SER A 384 -16.62 11.58 33.89
C SER A 384 -15.45 12.41 33.35
N LEU A 385 -15.44 13.72 33.63
CA LEU A 385 -14.35 14.62 33.25
C LEU A 385 -13.06 14.28 34.02
N VAL A 386 -13.16 14.00 35.32
CA VAL A 386 -12.01 13.58 36.14
C VAL A 386 -11.44 12.25 35.65
N VAL A 387 -12.29 11.26 35.35
CA VAL A 387 -11.84 9.97 34.79
C VAL A 387 -11.18 10.15 33.43
N SER A 388 -11.73 11.01 32.57
CA SER A 388 -11.13 11.32 31.28
C SER A 388 -9.76 11.96 31.45
N VAL A 389 -9.62 12.95 32.35
CA VAL A 389 -8.33 13.59 32.66
C VAL A 389 -7.33 12.59 33.25
N LEU A 390 -7.76 11.68 34.12
CA LEU A 390 -6.91 10.61 34.67
C LEU A 390 -6.46 9.63 33.59
N LEU A 391 -7.32 9.25 32.66
CA LEU A 391 -6.94 8.42 31.50
C LEU A 391 -5.91 9.13 30.63
N PHE A 392 -6.07 10.44 30.39
CA PHE A 392 -5.10 11.21 29.62
C PHE A 392 -3.76 11.36 30.36
N ALA A 393 -3.80 11.68 31.65
CA ALA A 393 -2.59 11.96 32.43
C ALA A 393 -1.80 10.72 32.82
N LEU A 394 -2.47 9.63 33.24
CA LEU A 394 -1.81 8.43 33.78
C LEU A 394 -1.59 7.33 32.74
N LYS A 395 -2.47 7.22 31.74
CA LYS A 395 -2.45 6.12 30.76
C LYS A 395 -1.81 6.51 29.43
N THR A 396 -1.70 7.81 29.11
CA THR A 396 -1.17 8.29 27.83
C THR A 396 0.05 9.21 27.92
N ASP A 397 0.60 9.44 29.12
CA ASP A 397 1.77 10.32 29.36
C ASP A 397 1.71 11.66 28.59
N GLY A 398 0.50 12.20 28.39
CA GLY A 398 0.27 13.46 27.66
C GLY A 398 0.40 13.41 26.14
N LYS A 399 0.52 12.23 25.50
CA LYS A 399 0.61 12.06 24.04
C LYS A 399 -0.54 11.18 23.48
N PRO A 400 -1.77 11.71 23.34
CA PRO A 400 -2.93 10.91 22.96
C PRO A 400 -2.83 10.26 21.57
N GLY A 401 -2.14 10.89 20.61
CA GLY A 401 -1.99 10.39 19.24
C GLY A 401 -1.15 9.13 19.10
N ALA A 402 -0.30 8.80 20.08
CA ALA A 402 0.51 7.58 20.07
C ALA A 402 -0.25 6.34 20.58
N TYR A 403 -1.31 6.54 21.37
CA TYR A 403 -2.07 5.46 22.03
C TYR A 403 -3.44 5.22 21.41
N PHE A 404 -4.03 6.26 20.80
CA PHE A 404 -5.34 6.22 20.14
C PHE A 404 -5.17 6.41 18.64
N TYR A 405 -4.56 5.43 17.99
CA TYR A 405 -4.49 5.38 16.53
C TYR A 405 -5.85 4.95 15.98
N ARG A 406 -6.51 5.83 15.22
CA ARG A 406 -7.64 5.47 14.37
C ARG A 406 -7.12 5.29 12.95
N PRO A 407 -6.93 4.05 12.46
CA PRO A 407 -6.53 3.88 11.08
C PRO A 407 -7.64 4.43 10.19
N LEU A 408 -7.32 5.44 9.38
CA LEU A 408 -8.07 5.68 8.15
C LEU A 408 -7.91 4.44 7.29
N VAL A 409 -9.01 3.77 6.99
CA VAL A 409 -9.02 2.57 6.15
C VAL A 409 -9.14 2.95 4.68
N LEU A 410 -9.80 4.08 4.39
CA LEU A 410 -9.95 4.61 3.05
C LEU A 410 -9.56 6.09 3.02
N GLU A 411 -8.63 6.43 2.13
CA GLU A 411 -8.35 7.80 1.72
C GLU A 411 -8.26 7.86 0.20
N ALA A 412 -9.25 8.49 -0.44
CA ALA A 412 -9.34 8.58 -1.90
C ALA A 412 -9.49 10.04 -2.34
N ARG A 413 -8.49 10.59 -3.03
CA ARG A 413 -8.48 11.99 -3.47
C ARG A 413 -8.69 12.13 -4.97
N LEU A 414 -9.84 12.67 -5.38
CA LEU A 414 -10.16 13.02 -6.76
C LEU A 414 -9.73 14.46 -7.08
N ASN A 415 -8.97 14.63 -8.16
CA ASN A 415 -8.54 15.95 -8.64
C ASN A 415 -9.70 16.86 -9.06
N GLN A 416 -10.81 16.27 -9.49
CA GLN A 416 -12.01 16.98 -9.92
C GLN A 416 -13.26 16.36 -9.26
N ALA A 417 -13.83 17.08 -8.28
CA ALA A 417 -15.09 16.70 -7.62
C ALA A 417 -16.27 16.61 -8.61
N ASN A 418 -16.18 17.31 -9.75
CA ASN A 418 -17.21 17.31 -10.79
C ASN A 418 -17.46 15.92 -11.40
N VAL A 419 -16.45 15.05 -11.43
CA VAL A 419 -16.60 13.68 -11.97
C VAL A 419 -17.61 12.91 -11.12
N LEU A 420 -17.36 12.81 -9.80
CA LEU A 420 -18.28 12.11 -8.89
C LEU A 420 -19.65 12.80 -8.84
N LYS A 421 -19.69 14.14 -8.91
CA LYS A 421 -20.95 14.89 -8.96
C LYS A 421 -21.82 14.51 -10.15
N LYS A 422 -21.24 14.44 -11.35
CA LYS A 422 -21.95 14.03 -12.58
C LYS A 422 -22.35 12.56 -12.57
N VAL A 423 -21.51 11.68 -12.02
CA VAL A 423 -21.83 10.26 -11.83
C VAL A 423 -23.04 10.11 -10.91
N VAL A 424 -23.00 10.73 -9.72
CA VAL A 424 -24.12 10.69 -8.75
C VAL A 424 -25.40 11.27 -9.35
N ASP A 425 -25.30 12.36 -10.13
CA ASP A 425 -26.45 12.98 -10.78
C ASP A 425 -27.12 12.06 -11.83
N ALA A 426 -26.34 11.20 -12.49
CA ALA A 426 -26.86 10.23 -13.45
C ALA A 426 -27.54 9.02 -12.79
N ILE A 427 -27.09 8.60 -11.61
CA ILE A 427 -27.58 7.39 -10.93
C ILE A 427 -28.73 7.64 -9.94
N LYS A 428 -28.82 8.85 -9.35
CA LYS A 428 -29.78 9.17 -8.26
C LYS A 428 -31.26 8.95 -8.63
N ASP A 429 -31.60 9.00 -9.92
CA ASP A 429 -32.97 8.85 -10.40
C ASP A 429 -33.33 7.40 -10.72
N LEU A 430 -32.32 6.51 -10.74
CA LEU A 430 -32.46 5.07 -10.90
C LEU A 430 -32.47 4.36 -9.54
N VAL A 431 -31.58 4.79 -8.64
CA VAL A 431 -31.32 4.14 -7.35
C VAL A 431 -31.34 5.18 -6.25
N GLN A 432 -32.00 4.88 -5.13
CA GLN A 432 -32.07 5.78 -3.96
C GLN A 432 -30.89 5.57 -3.01
N ASP A 433 -30.56 4.30 -2.74
CA ASP A 433 -29.55 3.86 -1.79
C ASP A 433 -28.64 2.83 -2.45
N CYS A 434 -27.33 2.97 -2.28
CA CYS A 434 -26.35 2.08 -2.91
C CYS A 434 -25.09 1.92 -2.05
N ASN A 435 -24.40 0.80 -2.25
CA ASN A 435 -23.07 0.57 -1.69
C ASN A 435 -21.99 1.05 -2.67
N PHE A 436 -21.05 1.85 -2.16
CA PHE A 436 -19.78 2.11 -2.82
C PHE A 436 -18.74 1.13 -2.27
N ASP A 437 -18.38 0.15 -3.07
CA ASP A 437 -17.41 -0.88 -2.74
C ASP A 437 -16.01 -0.36 -3.01
N CYS A 438 -15.26 -0.09 -1.95
CA CYS A 438 -13.89 0.39 -2.05
C CYS A 438 -12.94 -0.78 -1.81
N ASN A 439 -12.02 -0.98 -2.76
CA ASN A 439 -10.96 -1.99 -2.70
C ASN A 439 -9.65 -1.40 -3.24
N ASP A 440 -8.61 -2.22 -3.34
CA ASP A 440 -7.31 -1.85 -3.91
C ASP A 440 -7.38 -1.39 -5.38
N SER A 441 -8.31 -1.98 -6.14
CA SER A 441 -8.53 -1.69 -7.56
C SER A 441 -9.24 -0.36 -7.79
N GLY A 442 -9.97 0.16 -6.80
CA GLY A 442 -10.68 1.43 -6.89
C GLY A 442 -11.98 1.47 -6.09
N ILE A 443 -12.91 2.32 -6.54
CA ILE A 443 -14.26 2.44 -5.98
C ILE A 443 -15.26 1.97 -7.04
N ALA A 444 -15.96 0.88 -6.75
CA ALA A 444 -17.02 0.32 -7.57
C ALA A 444 -18.39 0.61 -6.98
N LEU A 445 -19.41 0.61 -7.83
CA LEU A 445 -20.81 0.67 -7.43
C LEU A 445 -21.61 -0.21 -8.38
N GLN A 446 -22.44 -1.08 -7.83
CA GLN A 446 -23.39 -1.88 -8.58
C GLN A 446 -24.74 -1.84 -7.89
N ALA A 447 -25.79 -1.49 -8.63
CA ALA A 447 -27.14 -1.43 -8.07
C ALA A 447 -28.22 -1.64 -9.15
N MET A 448 -29.30 -2.31 -8.77
CA MET A 448 -30.52 -2.43 -9.59
C MET A 448 -31.52 -1.32 -9.25
N ASP A 449 -32.35 -0.96 -10.23
CA ASP A 449 -33.50 -0.09 -9.98
C ASP A 449 -34.62 -0.84 -9.23
N ASN A 450 -35.60 -0.10 -8.69
CA ASN A 450 -36.73 -0.67 -7.95
C ASN A 450 -37.58 -1.66 -8.78
N SER A 451 -37.54 -1.58 -10.12
CA SER A 451 -38.28 -2.46 -11.01
C SER A 451 -37.47 -3.69 -11.45
N HIS A 452 -36.18 -3.78 -11.09
CA HIS A 452 -35.23 -4.80 -11.55
C HIS A 452 -35.13 -4.92 -13.08
N VAL A 453 -35.34 -3.82 -13.81
CA VAL A 453 -35.27 -3.74 -15.28
C VAL A 453 -33.95 -3.13 -15.74
N ALA A 454 -33.36 -2.27 -14.91
CA ALA A 454 -32.12 -1.57 -15.19
C ALA A 454 -31.07 -1.84 -14.09
N LEU A 455 -29.83 -2.08 -14.51
CA LEU A 455 -28.67 -2.23 -13.64
C LEU A 455 -27.65 -1.14 -13.96
N VAL A 456 -27.14 -0.47 -12.93
CA VAL A 456 -25.98 0.41 -13.06
C VAL A 456 -24.73 -0.27 -12.53
N SER A 457 -23.64 -0.15 -13.26
CA SER A 457 -22.30 -0.60 -12.87
C SER A 457 -21.31 0.53 -13.14
N MET A 458 -20.69 1.03 -12.08
CA MET A 458 -19.67 2.07 -12.12
C MET A 458 -18.37 1.49 -11.56
N MET A 459 -17.25 1.82 -12.20
CA MET A 459 -15.92 1.54 -11.68
C MET A 459 -15.06 2.80 -11.86
N LEU A 460 -14.62 3.38 -10.75
CA LEU A 460 -13.56 4.39 -10.71
C LEU A 460 -12.29 3.68 -10.26
N LYS A 461 -11.33 3.49 -11.17
CA LYS A 461 -10.09 2.80 -10.83
C LYS A 461 -9.22 3.62 -9.89
N SER A 462 -8.33 2.96 -9.15
CA SER A 462 -7.40 3.60 -8.22
C SER A 462 -6.53 4.67 -8.88
N GLU A 463 -6.21 4.52 -10.18
CA GLU A 463 -5.44 5.53 -10.93
C GLU A 463 -6.18 6.86 -11.11
N ALA A 464 -7.51 6.88 -11.04
CA ALA A 464 -8.30 8.11 -11.10
C ALA A 464 -8.13 8.98 -9.84
N PHE A 465 -7.54 8.44 -8.77
CA PHE A 465 -7.35 9.07 -7.48
C PHE A 465 -5.86 9.33 -7.20
N SER A 466 -5.54 10.46 -6.55
CA SER A 466 -4.16 10.85 -6.23
C SER A 466 -4.10 11.69 -4.95
N PRO A 467 -3.76 11.12 -3.78
CA PRO A 467 -3.46 9.71 -3.52
C PRO A 467 -4.72 8.83 -3.38
N PHE A 468 -4.54 7.52 -3.55
CA PHE A 468 -5.52 6.48 -3.24
C PHE A 468 -4.92 5.50 -2.22
N ARG A 469 -5.66 5.22 -1.16
CA ARG A 469 -5.32 4.23 -0.14
C ARG A 469 -6.59 3.53 0.30
N CYS A 470 -6.61 2.20 0.18
CA CYS A 470 -7.66 1.35 0.69
C CYS A 470 -6.99 0.15 1.39
N ASP A 471 -6.93 0.18 2.72
CA ASP A 471 -6.20 -0.83 3.50
C ASP A 471 -6.98 -2.16 3.59
N ARG A 472 -8.31 -2.10 3.49
CA ARG A 472 -9.24 -3.23 3.52
C ARG A 472 -10.46 -2.92 2.66
N ASN A 473 -11.03 -3.98 2.08
CA ASN A 473 -12.29 -3.89 1.35
C ASN A 473 -13.39 -3.39 2.29
N ILE A 474 -14.05 -2.31 1.88
CA ILE A 474 -15.06 -1.62 2.67
C ILE A 474 -16.22 -1.20 1.77
N ALA A 475 -17.44 -1.50 2.20
CA ALA A 475 -18.65 -1.08 1.53
C ALA A 475 -19.23 0.14 2.25
N LEU A 476 -19.41 1.24 1.52
CA LEU A 476 -20.00 2.47 2.06
C LEU A 476 -21.44 2.58 1.57
N GLY A 477 -22.40 2.19 2.41
CA GLY A 477 -23.82 2.34 2.10
C GLY A 477 -24.28 3.78 2.27
N ILE A 478 -24.62 4.43 1.16
CA ILE A 478 -24.93 5.87 1.13
C ILE A 478 -26.27 6.10 0.44
N ASN A 479 -27.10 6.95 1.06
CA ASN A 479 -28.27 7.52 0.39
C ASN A 479 -27.83 8.57 -0.65
N LEU A 480 -28.10 8.31 -1.94
CA LEU A 480 -27.69 9.15 -3.06
C LEU A 480 -28.36 10.54 -3.04
N GLY A 481 -29.55 10.65 -2.47
CA GLY A 481 -30.22 11.93 -2.25
C GLY A 481 -29.45 12.84 -1.28
N SER A 482 -28.92 12.26 -0.20
CA SER A 482 -28.07 12.97 0.78
C SER A 482 -26.71 13.31 0.18
N LEU A 483 -26.08 12.36 -0.52
CA LEU A 483 -24.81 12.59 -1.22
C LEU A 483 -24.91 13.72 -2.24
N THR A 484 -26.00 13.78 -3.02
CA THR A 484 -26.24 14.86 -3.99
C THR A 484 -26.36 16.23 -3.31
N LYS A 485 -26.95 16.31 -2.10
CA LYS A 485 -27.02 17.58 -1.33
C LYS A 485 -25.65 18.05 -0.90
N VAL A 486 -24.77 17.14 -0.48
CA VAL A 486 -23.40 17.46 -0.08
C VAL A 486 -22.54 17.83 -1.29
N LEU A 487 -22.60 17.06 -2.38
CA LEU A 487 -21.88 17.35 -3.63
C LEU A 487 -22.31 18.67 -4.30
N ARG A 488 -23.48 19.22 -3.96
CA ARG A 488 -23.89 20.56 -4.40
C ARG A 488 -23.04 21.68 -3.79
N ALA A 489 -22.44 21.47 -2.62
CA ALA A 489 -21.56 22.44 -1.99
C ALA A 489 -20.19 22.55 -2.68
N ALA A 490 -19.81 21.55 -3.48
CA ALA A 490 -18.57 21.51 -4.23
C ALA A 490 -18.66 22.29 -5.55
N GLY A 491 -17.63 23.11 -5.82
CA GLY A 491 -17.37 23.71 -7.11
C GLY A 491 -16.92 22.68 -8.16
N SER A 492 -16.96 23.05 -9.43
CA SER A 492 -16.54 22.19 -10.55
C SER A 492 -15.05 21.83 -10.51
N ASP A 493 -14.23 22.76 -10.01
CA ASP A 493 -12.77 22.66 -9.97
C ASP A 493 -12.23 22.28 -8.59
N ASP A 494 -13.10 22.02 -7.62
CA ASP A 494 -12.68 21.62 -6.29
C ASP A 494 -12.16 20.17 -6.32
N ILE A 495 -11.17 19.91 -5.48
CA ILE A 495 -10.61 18.61 -5.21
C ILE A 495 -11.48 17.96 -4.14
N LEU A 496 -11.87 16.70 -4.35
CA LEU A 496 -12.64 15.93 -3.37
C LEU A 496 -11.73 14.88 -2.73
N THR A 497 -11.71 14.83 -1.40
CA THR A 497 -11.09 13.74 -0.63
C THR A 497 -12.17 13.00 0.12
N ILE A 498 -12.26 11.69 -0.08
CA ILE A 498 -13.16 10.78 0.63
C ILE A 498 -12.35 10.06 1.70
N LYS A 499 -12.85 10.10 2.93
CA LYS A 499 -12.20 9.52 4.10
C LYS A 499 -13.17 8.62 4.86
N ALA A 500 -12.75 7.41 5.18
CA ALA A 500 -13.51 6.50 6.03
C ALA A 500 -12.61 5.75 7.02
N GLU A 501 -13.11 5.55 8.24
CA GLU A 501 -12.49 4.74 9.28
C GLU A 501 -12.75 3.24 9.05
N ASP A 502 -12.25 2.37 9.94
CA ASP A 502 -12.59 0.93 9.97
C ASP A 502 -14.01 0.72 10.52
N ALA A 503 -14.86 -0.01 9.79
CA ALA A 503 -16.30 -0.14 10.09
C ALA A 503 -16.98 1.23 10.34
N PRO A 504 -17.03 2.10 9.31
CA PRO A 504 -17.46 3.48 9.48
C PRO A 504 -18.97 3.58 9.68
N ASP A 505 -19.38 4.32 10.70
CA ASP A 505 -20.78 4.81 10.81
C ASP A 505 -21.01 6.05 9.93
N VAL A 506 -19.91 6.71 9.53
CA VAL A 506 -19.90 8.00 8.83
C VAL A 506 -18.77 8.03 7.81
N VAL A 507 -19.05 8.52 6.61
CA VAL A 507 -18.03 8.89 5.62
C VAL A 507 -17.80 10.40 5.65
N ASN A 508 -16.53 10.79 5.61
CA ASN A 508 -16.10 12.18 5.61
C ASN A 508 -15.71 12.60 4.18
N LEU A 509 -16.28 13.71 3.71
CA LEU A 509 -16.04 14.29 2.40
C LEU A 509 -15.43 15.69 2.57
N VAL A 510 -14.20 15.85 2.10
CA VAL A 510 -13.46 17.11 2.16
C VAL A 510 -13.34 17.69 0.75
N PHE A 511 -13.89 18.88 0.55
CA PHE A 511 -13.73 19.66 -0.68
C PHE A 511 -12.68 20.75 -0.46
N GLU A 512 -11.66 20.77 -1.31
CA GLU A 512 -10.58 21.76 -1.28
C GLU A 512 -10.52 22.49 -2.62
N THR A 513 -10.59 23.82 -2.59
CA THR A 513 -10.38 24.62 -3.82
C THR A 513 -8.91 24.57 -4.23
N LYS A 514 -8.60 24.59 -5.54
CA LYS A 514 -7.20 24.57 -6.07
C LYS A 514 -6.25 25.61 -5.46
N SER A 515 -6.79 26.75 -5.00
CA SER A 515 -6.02 27.81 -4.32
C SER A 515 -5.75 27.52 -2.83
N ALA A 516 -6.23 26.38 -2.30
CA ALA A 516 -6.28 26.03 -0.87
C ALA A 516 -6.93 27.10 0.05
N ALA A 517 -7.61 28.09 -0.53
CA ALA A 517 -8.21 29.20 0.20
C ALA A 517 -9.49 28.81 0.96
N ARG A 518 -10.15 27.75 0.49
CA ARG A 518 -11.37 27.21 1.07
C ARG A 518 -11.26 25.69 1.17
N ILE A 519 -11.53 25.20 2.37
CA ILE A 519 -11.69 23.79 2.68
C ILE A 519 -13.09 23.65 3.28
N SER A 520 -13.87 22.68 2.81
CA SER A 520 -15.22 22.41 3.31
C SER A 520 -15.34 20.92 3.60
N GLU A 521 -15.70 20.59 4.83
CA GLU A 521 -15.74 19.23 5.34
C GLU A 521 -17.17 18.85 5.69
N TYR A 522 -17.60 17.68 5.25
CA TYR A 522 -18.97 17.19 5.41
C TYR A 522 -18.97 15.72 5.80
N ASP A 523 -19.70 15.42 6.87
CA ASP A 523 -19.91 14.08 7.36
C ASP A 523 -21.28 13.56 6.92
N ILE A 524 -21.29 12.39 6.26
CA ILE A 524 -22.51 11.70 5.84
C ILE A 524 -22.62 10.39 6.61
N LYS A 525 -23.77 10.18 7.26
CA LYS A 525 -24.07 8.90 7.93
C LYS A 525 -24.21 7.79 6.91
N LEU A 526 -23.56 6.68 7.19
CA LEU A 526 -23.65 5.46 6.42
C LEU A 526 -24.84 4.63 6.89
N MET A 527 -25.27 3.72 6.02
CA MET A 527 -26.37 2.80 6.26
C MET A 527 -25.93 1.40 5.90
N ASP A 528 -26.45 0.41 6.62
CA ASP A 528 -26.26 -0.99 6.25
C ASP A 528 -27.22 -1.33 5.12
N ILE A 529 -26.68 -1.59 3.93
CA ILE A 529 -27.45 -2.01 2.76
C ILE A 529 -26.94 -3.40 2.37
N ASP A 530 -27.86 -4.35 2.28
CA ASP A 530 -27.54 -5.71 1.85
C ASP A 530 -27.04 -5.70 0.41
N GLN A 531 -25.89 -6.33 0.19
CA GLN A 531 -25.22 -6.32 -1.10
C GLN A 531 -25.57 -7.57 -1.90
N GLU A 532 -26.40 -7.42 -2.94
CA GLU A 532 -26.59 -8.44 -3.97
C GLU A 532 -25.61 -8.20 -5.12
N HIS A 533 -24.44 -8.83 -5.05
CA HIS A 533 -23.46 -8.74 -6.13
C HIS A 533 -23.90 -9.63 -7.32
N LEU A 534 -24.23 -8.98 -8.43
CA LEU A 534 -24.60 -9.66 -9.66
C LEU A 534 -23.35 -9.88 -10.52
N GLY A 535 -22.99 -11.15 -10.72
CA GLY A 535 -21.95 -11.51 -11.67
C GLY A 535 -22.39 -11.18 -13.09
N ILE A 536 -21.75 -10.19 -13.71
CA ILE A 536 -21.98 -9.84 -15.11
C ILE A 536 -21.04 -10.70 -15.96
N PRO A 537 -21.53 -11.65 -16.77
CA PRO A 537 -20.68 -12.43 -17.66
C PRO A 537 -20.12 -11.57 -18.80
N GLU A 538 -18.94 -11.90 -19.29
CA GLU A 538 -18.43 -11.34 -20.55
C GLU A 538 -19.24 -11.93 -21.71
N THR A 539 -20.06 -11.11 -22.36
CA THR A 539 -20.94 -11.53 -23.46
C THR A 539 -20.54 -10.87 -24.76
N ASP A 540 -20.65 -11.64 -25.84
CA ASP A 540 -20.44 -11.13 -27.19
C ASP A 540 -21.71 -10.40 -27.66
N TYR A 541 -21.53 -9.18 -28.17
CA TYR A 541 -22.62 -8.37 -28.71
C TYR A 541 -22.68 -8.49 -30.23
N ALA A 542 -23.90 -8.52 -30.76
CA ALA A 542 -24.15 -8.64 -32.20
C ALA A 542 -23.89 -7.33 -32.94
N ALA A 543 -24.15 -6.19 -32.29
CA ALA A 543 -23.82 -4.87 -32.82
C ALA A 543 -23.27 -3.96 -31.72
N THR A 544 -22.20 -3.22 -32.05
CA THR A 544 -21.59 -2.19 -31.22
C THR A 544 -21.63 -0.87 -31.97
N ILE A 545 -22.23 0.14 -31.35
CA ILE A 545 -22.47 1.45 -31.96
C ILE A 545 -21.84 2.51 -31.05
N THR A 546 -20.87 3.26 -31.56
CA THR A 546 -20.32 4.43 -30.88
C THR A 546 -20.82 5.69 -31.57
N LEU A 547 -21.45 6.59 -30.81
CA LEU A 547 -21.97 7.85 -31.32
C LEU A 547 -21.74 8.98 -30.32
N PRO A 548 -21.83 10.25 -30.75
CA PRO A 548 -21.72 11.39 -29.84
C PRO A 548 -22.82 11.37 -28.77
N ALA A 549 -22.43 11.55 -27.50
CA ALA A 549 -23.36 11.50 -26.37
C ALA A 549 -24.44 12.60 -26.45
N ALA A 550 -24.07 13.78 -26.95
CA ALA A 550 -25.00 14.90 -27.17
C ALA A 550 -26.09 14.58 -28.20
N GLU A 551 -25.75 13.85 -29.27
CA GLU A 551 -26.70 13.46 -30.31
C GLU A 551 -27.63 12.35 -29.79
N PHE A 552 -27.09 11.36 -29.07
CA PHE A 552 -27.89 10.33 -28.41
C PHE A 552 -28.90 10.95 -27.43
N GLN A 553 -28.46 11.89 -26.59
CA GLN A 553 -29.33 12.61 -25.66
C GLN A 553 -30.45 13.37 -26.38
N ARG A 554 -30.15 14.01 -27.51
CA ARG A 554 -31.13 14.71 -28.32
C ARG A 554 -32.18 13.74 -28.88
N ILE A 555 -31.74 12.62 -29.45
CA ILE A 555 -32.63 11.58 -30.00
C ILE A 555 -33.56 11.03 -28.92
N CYS A 556 -33.04 10.66 -27.75
CA CYS A 556 -33.88 10.13 -26.66
C CYS A 556 -34.90 11.15 -26.17
N ARG A 557 -34.54 12.44 -26.09
CA ARG A 557 -35.46 13.51 -25.68
C ARG A 557 -36.54 13.76 -26.73
N ASP A 558 -36.16 13.82 -28.01
CA ASP A 558 -37.07 14.15 -29.10
C ASP A 558 -38.06 13.00 -29.33
N LEU A 559 -37.62 11.74 -29.29
CA LEU A 559 -38.49 10.56 -29.40
C LEU A 559 -39.32 10.32 -28.13
N GLY A 560 -38.80 10.68 -26.96
CA GLY A 560 -39.51 10.58 -25.67
C GLY A 560 -40.74 11.48 -25.56
N ALA A 561 -40.85 12.52 -26.39
CA ALA A 561 -42.05 13.35 -26.50
C ALA A 561 -43.18 12.70 -27.32
N LEU A 562 -42.85 11.70 -28.15
CA LEU A 562 -43.80 11.04 -29.06
C LEU A 562 -44.29 9.69 -28.53
N SER A 563 -43.41 8.92 -27.88
CA SER A 563 -43.72 7.58 -27.37
C SER A 563 -42.88 7.26 -26.12
N GLU A 564 -43.33 6.27 -25.35
CA GLU A 564 -42.60 5.75 -24.19
C GLU A 564 -41.55 4.68 -24.56
N SER A 565 -41.59 4.19 -25.81
CA SER A 565 -40.72 3.12 -26.28
C SER A 565 -40.01 3.51 -27.59
N VAL A 566 -38.78 3.02 -27.77
CA VAL A 566 -37.99 3.19 -28.99
C VAL A 566 -37.50 1.83 -29.48
N SER A 567 -37.72 1.56 -30.77
CA SER A 567 -37.07 0.49 -31.52
C SER A 567 -35.69 0.97 -31.98
N ILE A 568 -34.64 0.26 -31.60
CA ILE A 568 -33.28 0.48 -32.07
C ILE A 568 -32.94 -0.65 -33.05
N GLU A 569 -32.82 -0.28 -34.31
CA GLU A 569 -32.54 -1.17 -35.44
C GLU A 569 -31.13 -0.90 -35.96
N CYS A 570 -30.25 -1.90 -35.92
CA CYS A 570 -28.93 -1.84 -36.53
C CYS A 570 -28.89 -2.67 -37.81
N THR A 571 -28.61 -2.01 -38.93
CA THR A 571 -28.52 -2.64 -40.27
C THR A 571 -27.27 -2.16 -41.00
N LYS A 572 -26.99 -2.74 -42.17
CA LYS A 572 -25.89 -2.29 -43.04
C LYS A 572 -26.03 -0.82 -43.49
N GLU A 573 -27.25 -0.27 -43.49
CA GLU A 573 -27.49 1.11 -43.91
C GLU A 573 -27.21 2.14 -42.81
N GLY A 574 -27.08 1.69 -41.56
CA GLY A 574 -26.88 2.53 -40.38
C GLY A 574 -27.71 2.06 -39.19
N VAL A 575 -27.71 2.87 -38.13
CA VAL A 575 -28.56 2.69 -36.95
C VAL A 575 -29.80 3.56 -37.08
N LYS A 576 -30.97 2.96 -36.85
CA LYS A 576 -32.27 3.61 -36.92
C LYS A 576 -32.94 3.55 -35.56
N PHE A 577 -33.32 4.71 -35.04
CA PHE A 577 -34.14 4.88 -33.85
C PHE A 577 -35.56 5.21 -34.29
N ALA A 578 -36.52 4.34 -34.02
CA ALA A 578 -37.91 4.53 -34.43
C ALA A 578 -38.84 4.45 -33.23
N CYS A 579 -39.87 5.28 -33.19
CA CYS A 579 -40.93 5.19 -32.20
C CYS A 579 -42.30 5.34 -32.86
N SER A 580 -43.29 4.69 -32.26
CA SER A 580 -44.70 4.81 -32.63
C SER A 580 -45.47 5.10 -31.35
N GLY A 581 -46.28 6.16 -31.36
CA GLY A 581 -47.11 6.56 -30.23
C GLY A 581 -48.41 7.20 -30.70
N ASP A 582 -49.26 7.57 -29.75
CA ASP A 582 -50.62 8.06 -30.03
C ASP A 582 -50.65 9.41 -30.77
N ILE A 583 -49.62 10.23 -30.54
CA ILE A 583 -49.48 11.57 -31.14
C ILE A 583 -48.92 11.44 -32.58
N GLY A 584 -48.17 10.38 -32.87
CA GLY A 584 -47.55 10.14 -34.18
C GLY A 584 -46.37 9.17 -34.10
N SER A 585 -45.74 8.94 -35.25
CA SER A 585 -44.51 8.15 -35.38
C SER A 585 -43.32 9.03 -35.72
N GLY A 586 -42.14 8.65 -35.23
CA GLY A 586 -40.87 9.35 -35.47
C GLY A 586 -39.76 8.35 -35.80
N SER A 587 -38.85 8.74 -36.69
CA SER A 587 -37.67 7.94 -37.00
C SER A 587 -36.44 8.80 -37.27
N VAL A 588 -35.32 8.44 -36.66
CA VAL A 588 -34.00 9.06 -36.88
C VAL A 588 -33.04 7.99 -37.36
N ILE A 589 -32.32 8.24 -38.45
CA ILE A 589 -31.34 7.30 -39.01
C ILE A 589 -29.97 7.97 -38.96
N LEU A 590 -29.02 7.34 -38.27
CA LEU A 590 -27.62 7.76 -38.26
C LEU A 590 -26.81 6.82 -39.15
N LYS A 591 -26.02 7.42 -40.03
CA LYS A 591 -25.13 6.72 -40.95
C LYS A 591 -23.68 7.03 -40.58
N GLN A 592 -22.80 6.08 -40.84
CA GLN A 592 -21.36 6.30 -40.70
C GLN A 592 -20.90 7.29 -41.79
N ASP A 593 -20.36 8.43 -41.37
CA ASP A 593 -19.73 9.41 -42.28
C ASP A 593 -18.20 9.27 -42.18
N PRO A 594 -17.53 8.71 -43.20
CA PRO A 594 -16.07 8.54 -43.18
C PRO A 594 -15.31 9.86 -43.36
N SER A 595 -16.00 11.00 -43.56
CA SER A 595 -15.38 12.30 -43.86
C SER A 595 -15.04 13.13 -42.62
N LEU A 596 -15.45 12.69 -41.43
CA LEU A 596 -15.24 13.41 -40.17
C LEU A 596 -13.85 13.11 -39.60
N GLU A 597 -13.00 14.14 -39.51
CA GLU A 597 -11.63 14.02 -38.97
C GLU A 597 -11.59 13.86 -37.44
N LYS A 598 -12.68 14.20 -36.73
CA LYS A 598 -12.77 14.03 -35.27
C LYS A 598 -13.51 12.76 -34.92
N GLU A 599 -12.80 11.81 -34.32
CA GLU A 599 -13.36 10.55 -33.82
C GLU A 599 -14.49 10.75 -32.80
N SER A 600 -14.47 11.85 -32.02
CA SER A 600 -15.50 12.17 -31.01
C SER A 600 -16.85 12.58 -31.60
N GLU A 601 -16.89 13.02 -32.86
CA GLU A 601 -18.11 13.45 -33.56
C GLU A 601 -18.60 12.38 -34.56
N ALA A 602 -17.77 11.36 -34.82
CA ALA A 602 -18.07 10.30 -35.77
C ALA A 602 -19.01 9.24 -35.16
N VAL A 603 -19.83 8.65 -36.03
CA VAL A 603 -20.65 7.48 -35.71
C VAL A 603 -19.93 6.24 -36.22
N LEU A 604 -19.49 5.36 -35.32
CA LEU A 604 -18.85 4.09 -35.64
C LEU A 604 -19.83 2.95 -35.40
N ILE A 605 -19.98 2.06 -36.38
CA ILE A 605 -20.91 0.94 -36.32
C ILE A 605 -20.12 -0.33 -36.64
N GLU A 606 -19.97 -1.20 -35.64
CA GLU A 606 -19.43 -2.54 -35.79
C GLU A 606 -20.60 -3.52 -35.68
N MET A 607 -20.95 -4.15 -36.80
CA MET A 607 -22.12 -5.03 -36.87
C MET A 607 -21.70 -6.42 -37.35
N ASN A 608 -21.93 -7.42 -36.52
CA ASN A 608 -21.79 -8.84 -36.86
C ASN A 608 -23.12 -9.36 -37.42
N GLU A 609 -24.22 -9.10 -36.71
CA GLU A 609 -25.57 -9.52 -37.07
C GLU A 609 -26.57 -8.35 -36.97
N PRO A 610 -27.60 -8.29 -37.85
CA PRO A 610 -28.63 -7.27 -37.75
C PRO A 610 -29.51 -7.51 -36.52
N VAL A 611 -29.74 -6.47 -35.72
CA VAL A 611 -30.52 -6.54 -34.48
C VAL A 611 -31.58 -5.46 -34.48
N SER A 612 -32.79 -5.82 -34.03
CA SER A 612 -33.89 -4.90 -33.79
C SER A 612 -34.50 -5.20 -32.43
N LEU A 613 -34.38 -4.26 -31.50
CA LEU A 613 -34.87 -4.41 -30.13
C LEU A 613 -35.58 -3.15 -29.67
N THR A 614 -36.63 -3.32 -28.88
CA THR A 614 -37.41 -2.21 -28.33
C THR A 614 -37.03 -1.96 -26.88
N PHE A 615 -36.81 -0.70 -26.51
CA PHE A 615 -36.44 -0.29 -25.15
C PHE A 615 -37.35 0.83 -24.64
N SER A 616 -37.40 1.01 -23.32
CA SER A 616 -38.13 2.12 -22.71
C SER A 616 -37.31 3.41 -22.77
N LEU A 617 -37.89 4.46 -23.37
CA LEU A 617 -37.28 5.79 -23.46
C LEU A 617 -37.14 6.48 -22.10
N LYS A 618 -37.94 6.09 -21.10
CA LYS A 618 -37.83 6.61 -19.72
C LYS A 618 -36.46 6.31 -19.12
N TYR A 619 -35.98 5.07 -19.24
CA TYR A 619 -34.66 4.67 -18.73
C TYR A 619 -33.53 5.28 -19.57
N LEU A 620 -33.66 5.26 -20.90
CA LEU A 620 -32.64 5.85 -21.79
C LEU A 620 -32.46 7.36 -21.53
N THR A 621 -33.54 8.09 -21.28
CA THR A 621 -33.46 9.52 -20.91
C THR A 621 -32.74 9.73 -19.59
N ASN A 622 -32.89 8.82 -18.62
CA ASN A 622 -32.13 8.86 -17.37
C ASN A 622 -30.63 8.58 -17.62
N PHE A 623 -30.29 7.58 -18.44
CA PHE A 623 -28.90 7.28 -18.79
C PHE A 623 -28.22 8.44 -19.52
N CYS A 624 -28.97 9.21 -20.33
CA CYS A 624 -28.46 10.39 -21.03
C CYS A 624 -27.98 11.52 -20.09
N LYS A 625 -28.30 11.48 -18.79
CA LYS A 625 -27.73 12.44 -17.80
C LYS A 625 -26.22 12.25 -17.63
N ALA A 626 -25.70 11.06 -17.94
CA ALA A 626 -24.27 10.77 -17.95
C ALA A 626 -23.52 11.40 -19.15
N SER A 627 -24.21 12.01 -20.12
CA SER A 627 -23.56 12.65 -21.30
C SER A 627 -22.57 13.76 -20.93
N GLY A 628 -22.64 14.30 -19.72
CA GLY A 628 -21.64 15.25 -19.23
C GLY A 628 -20.29 14.61 -18.84
N LEU A 629 -20.19 13.28 -18.78
CA LEU A 629 -18.99 12.56 -18.36
C LEU A 629 -18.06 12.20 -19.53
N SER A 630 -18.63 11.96 -20.71
CA SER A 630 -17.93 11.51 -21.91
C SER A 630 -18.54 12.18 -23.14
N ASP A 631 -17.71 12.54 -24.12
CA ASP A 631 -18.15 13.13 -25.38
C ASP A 631 -18.86 12.11 -26.29
N SER A 632 -18.53 10.83 -26.16
CA SER A 632 -19.10 9.70 -26.89
C SER A 632 -19.77 8.68 -25.96
N VAL A 633 -20.79 7.99 -26.49
CA VAL A 633 -21.49 6.87 -25.84
C VAL A 633 -21.38 5.62 -26.70
N LYS A 634 -21.19 4.47 -26.06
CA LYS A 634 -21.14 3.16 -26.72
C LYS A 634 -22.40 2.36 -26.37
N LEU A 635 -23.12 1.91 -27.39
CA LEU A 635 -24.31 1.06 -27.28
C LEU A 635 -23.98 -0.33 -27.80
N CYS A 636 -24.14 -1.36 -26.99
CA CYS A 636 -23.97 -2.75 -27.41
C CYS A 636 -25.30 -3.50 -27.35
N LEU A 637 -25.70 -4.07 -28.49
CA LEU A 637 -27.00 -4.73 -28.68
C LEU A 637 -26.80 -6.20 -29.03
N SER A 638 -27.66 -7.05 -28.48
CA SER A 638 -27.83 -8.45 -28.87
C SER A 638 -29.20 -8.93 -28.35
N SER A 639 -29.81 -9.90 -29.04
CA SER A 639 -31.18 -10.36 -28.76
C SER A 639 -31.34 -11.11 -27.43
N GLU A 640 -30.26 -11.72 -26.94
CA GLU A 640 -30.29 -12.57 -25.74
C GLU A 640 -29.79 -11.88 -24.47
N VAL A 641 -29.23 -10.67 -24.60
CA VAL A 641 -28.63 -9.93 -23.48
C VAL A 641 -29.19 -8.51 -23.38
N PRO A 642 -29.22 -7.91 -22.18
CA PRO A 642 -29.62 -6.51 -22.00
C PRO A 642 -28.77 -5.56 -22.86
N LEU A 643 -29.37 -4.44 -23.28
CA LEU A 643 -28.65 -3.34 -23.89
C LEU A 643 -27.62 -2.79 -22.92
N LEU A 644 -26.37 -2.72 -23.35
CA LEU A 644 -25.29 -2.05 -22.62
C LEU A 644 -25.12 -0.62 -23.17
N VAL A 645 -25.24 0.36 -22.30
CA VAL A 645 -24.89 1.76 -22.57
C VAL A 645 -23.68 2.13 -21.72
N GLU A 646 -22.53 2.33 -22.37
CA GLU A 646 -21.26 2.63 -21.71
C GLU A 646 -20.83 4.09 -21.99
N TYR A 647 -20.52 4.80 -20.91
CA TYR A 647 -19.80 6.07 -20.91
C TYR A 647 -18.39 5.84 -20.37
N ALA A 648 -17.38 6.03 -21.22
CA ALA A 648 -15.98 5.90 -20.84
C ALA A 648 -15.55 7.12 -20.00
N LEU A 649 -14.85 6.88 -18.90
CA LEU A 649 -14.25 7.91 -18.06
C LEU A 649 -12.73 7.91 -18.24
N GLN A 650 -12.05 8.87 -17.62
CA GLN A 650 -10.59 8.91 -17.59
C GLN A 650 -10.01 7.68 -16.87
N ASP A 651 -8.75 7.34 -17.18
CA ASP A 651 -7.99 6.29 -16.48
C ASP A 651 -8.65 4.90 -16.52
N GLN A 652 -9.25 4.52 -17.66
CA GLN A 652 -9.97 3.25 -17.86
C GLN A 652 -11.14 3.02 -16.89
N SER A 653 -11.63 4.08 -16.25
CA SER A 653 -12.87 4.06 -15.47
C SER A 653 -14.08 4.04 -16.40
N TYR A 654 -15.22 3.56 -15.93
CA TYR A 654 -16.43 3.50 -16.74
C TYR A 654 -17.72 3.66 -15.92
N LEU A 655 -18.76 4.11 -16.61
CA LEU A 655 -20.14 4.07 -16.14
C LEU A 655 -20.98 3.32 -17.17
N ARG A 656 -21.48 2.14 -16.77
CA ARG A 656 -22.25 1.22 -17.61
C ARG A 656 -23.68 1.11 -17.09
N PHE A 657 -24.62 1.17 -18.00
CA PHE A 657 -26.02 0.89 -17.74
C PHE A 657 -26.45 -0.32 -18.55
N TYR A 658 -27.16 -1.25 -17.91
CA TYR A 658 -27.78 -2.39 -18.57
C TYR A 658 -29.29 -2.20 -18.53
N LEU A 659 -29.95 -2.43 -19.66
CA LEU A 659 -31.41 -2.29 -19.78
C LEU A 659 -32.01 -3.48 -20.51
N ALA A 660 -32.93 -4.16 -19.84
CA ALA A 660 -33.65 -5.26 -20.47
C ALA A 660 -34.51 -4.74 -21.63
N PRO A 661 -34.54 -5.45 -22.78
CA PRO A 661 -35.44 -5.12 -23.87
C PRO A 661 -36.90 -5.33 -23.45
N LYS A 662 -37.81 -4.53 -24.01
CA LYS A 662 -39.24 -4.84 -23.98
C LYS A 662 -39.47 -6.00 -24.93
N ILE A 663 -39.92 -7.13 -24.39
CA ILE A 663 -40.45 -8.22 -25.19
C ILE A 663 -41.74 -7.70 -25.81
N GLY A 664 -41.82 -7.69 -27.14
CA GLY A 664 -43.09 -7.45 -27.81
C GLY A 664 -44.00 -8.64 -27.53
N ASP A 665 -45.29 -8.40 -27.30
CA ASP A 665 -46.27 -9.48 -27.32
C ASP A 665 -46.20 -10.13 -28.72
N GLU A 666 -45.49 -11.26 -28.84
CA GLU A 666 -45.61 -12.12 -30.00
C GLU A 666 -47.05 -12.67 -29.98
N GLU A 667 -47.92 -12.11 -30.82
CA GLU A 667 -49.20 -12.75 -31.20
C GLU A 667 -48.97 -14.06 -31.96
#